data_AF-A0A263DXN9-F1
#
_entry.id   AF-A0A263DXN9-F1
#
_cell.length_a   1.000
_cell.length_b   1.000
_cell.length_c   1.000
_cell.angle_alpha   90.00
_cell.angle_beta   90.00
_cell.angle_gamma   90.00
#
_symmetry.space_group_name_H-M   'P 1'
#
loop_
_entity.id
_entity.type
_entity.pdbx_description
1 polymer ?
#
loop_
_entity_poly.entity_id
_entity_poly.type
_entity_poly.pdbx_seq_one_letter_code
_entity_poly.pdbx_strand_id
1 'polypeptide(L)'
;MTAPRTGSRRLARIIAASVALSAITLPVIPAGVALAAPAGALAAPAQQEPRPPGGDSGGSTQDDPPSDGGGGNDGGSGGGGNDGGSGGGGNDGGSGGSGGGNNGGGAQNPEPTRRPTPQTPRPDPEAEARKKAEEQAAKEEAKREKEAQKAAEKAAKEAAEAARKRAREAAERAEQAAKARESWESRGRPHQMITVRADRIEVVDEGRLESLVPRGGGTMTLENLDNMVPRDWLAMDGPTTTLDATLVLTPGTSMKIGPDIQTLRLTGGPEIPDASAIYTGGGTLNLEGVTISSLDPASQQPLPFEAAGRPFIEVTGGGELNATDTTITDMGTPEHGEESAEPGLGFNPGSTGSLVRTTLHRNNVGVELSESQNVKIDGLTVTESENDGVVLNGDRGTTMAGIRAERNGANGVYISGETAEHPISGISTVGNELYGVVVSRMKGAQVTGITTEGDQAGGLRLNQAVDVTVSDFTATDQPIGIFTHVGSTGIVLDGIHMTSGRRGVVVEKSTTNLELRNSTIEGSRVSAVNIGGKDIRVNGVQVADARSAVRLERGSGHIQLNGMTIDGGRDGVVASGGAEDILINELTANHVEDDAIRTESPGAQITGGTITGGTTGIDVAAAATITAITINGSSEGIHSRSPELVRADNVAIDAIDLGLNVGVGSPFVLSNSSVHALEAFRGAFEQVPPGSNDFSLPPLNLLGAIGVPLIVLAIVLEQVHTFRQRKVGGNKRRSPPAIPVGAG
;
A
#
# COMPACT_ATOMS: atom_id res chain seq x y z
N MET A 1 -9.01 5.54 -33.92
CA MET A 1 -9.07 4.08 -34.07
C MET A 1 -8.57 3.48 -32.76
N THR A 2 -9.50 3.22 -31.85
CA THR A 2 -9.27 2.67 -30.51
C THR A 2 -9.76 1.22 -30.54
N ALA A 3 -8.89 0.29 -30.17
CA ALA A 3 -9.23 -1.13 -30.12
C ALA A 3 -10.26 -1.40 -29.00
N PRO A 4 -11.21 -2.32 -29.20
CA PRO A 4 -12.15 -2.71 -28.15
C PRO A 4 -11.39 -3.41 -27.01
N ARG A 5 -11.50 -2.85 -25.79
CA ARG A 5 -10.96 -3.44 -24.57
C ARG A 5 -11.70 -4.74 -24.25
N THR A 6 -11.00 -5.86 -24.34
CA THR A 6 -11.48 -7.17 -23.86
C THR A 6 -10.83 -7.51 -22.52
N GLY A 7 -11.65 -7.66 -21.48
CA GLY A 7 -11.61 -8.73 -20.48
C GLY A 7 -10.41 -8.97 -19.56
N SER A 8 -9.22 -8.38 -19.74
CA SER A 8 -8.02 -8.80 -18.98
C SER A 8 -7.89 -8.21 -17.57
N ARG A 9 -8.71 -7.22 -17.20
CA ARG A 9 -8.63 -6.54 -15.88
C ARG A 9 -9.17 -7.37 -14.70
N ARG A 10 -9.93 -8.44 -14.94
CA ARG A 10 -10.58 -9.23 -13.87
C ARG A 10 -9.65 -10.18 -13.10
N LEU A 11 -8.45 -10.48 -13.59
CA LEU A 11 -7.58 -11.51 -12.99
C LEU A 11 -6.51 -10.98 -12.01
N ALA A 12 -6.15 -9.69 -12.07
CA ALA A 12 -5.09 -9.15 -11.21
C ALA A 12 -5.55 -8.77 -9.78
N ARG A 13 -6.87 -8.66 -9.52
CA ARG A 13 -7.43 -8.26 -8.21
C ARG A 13 -7.90 -9.43 -7.33
N ILE A 14 -8.04 -10.65 -7.84
CA ILE A 14 -8.53 -11.83 -7.06
C ILE A 14 -7.54 -12.28 -5.96
N ILE A 15 -6.28 -11.85 -5.99
CA ILE A 15 -5.28 -12.26 -4.98
C ILE A 15 -5.29 -11.34 -3.74
N ALA A 16 -5.89 -10.15 -3.80
CA ALA A 16 -5.91 -9.21 -2.66
C ALA A 16 -6.99 -9.51 -1.60
N ALA A 17 -8.06 -10.23 -1.96
CA ALA A 17 -9.18 -10.51 -1.05
C ALA A 17 -8.99 -11.76 -0.15
N SER A 18 -7.91 -12.53 -0.31
CA SER A 18 -7.75 -13.84 0.36
C SER A 18 -6.96 -13.83 1.69
N VAL A 19 -6.62 -12.67 2.27
CA VAL A 19 -5.80 -12.62 3.52
C VAL A 19 -6.46 -11.86 4.68
N ALA A 20 -7.74 -11.47 4.56
CA ALA A 20 -8.48 -10.77 5.63
C ALA A 20 -9.31 -11.70 6.54
N LEU A 21 -8.87 -12.94 6.79
CA LEU A 21 -9.55 -13.87 7.70
C LEU A 21 -8.61 -14.41 8.77
N SER A 22 -8.37 -13.58 9.78
CA SER A 22 -7.97 -14.00 11.13
C SER A 22 -8.46 -12.93 12.11
N ALA A 23 -9.77 -12.69 12.12
CA ALA A 23 -10.42 -11.86 13.12
C ALA A 23 -10.45 -12.63 14.46
N ILE A 24 -9.63 -12.17 15.40
CA ILE A 24 -9.79 -12.49 16.82
C ILE A 24 -11.06 -11.78 17.28
N THR A 25 -12.08 -12.54 17.63
CA THR A 25 -13.31 -12.03 18.26
C THR A 25 -12.99 -11.43 19.63
N LEU A 26 -12.95 -10.10 19.71
CA LEU A 26 -12.98 -9.37 20.98
C LEU A 26 -14.43 -9.00 21.31
N PRO A 27 -14.88 -9.17 22.57
CA PRO A 27 -16.22 -8.73 22.96
C PRO A 27 -16.29 -7.20 23.03
N VAL A 28 -17.25 -6.63 22.30
CA VAL A 28 -17.66 -5.22 22.36
C VAL A 28 -18.26 -4.94 23.75
N ILE A 29 -17.65 -4.04 24.52
CA ILE A 29 -18.25 -3.45 25.72
C ILE A 29 -18.73 -2.04 25.32
N PRO A 30 -20.01 -1.68 25.52
CA PRO A 30 -20.48 -0.33 25.22
C PRO A 30 -19.91 0.69 26.21
N ALA A 31 -19.35 1.78 25.68
CA ALA A 31 -18.88 2.92 26.45
C ALA A 31 -20.06 3.67 27.08
N GLY A 32 -20.26 3.47 28.39
CA GLY A 32 -21.17 4.28 29.20
C GLY A 32 -20.47 5.56 29.67
N VAL A 33 -21.08 6.70 29.37
CA VAL A 33 -20.71 8.03 29.86
C VAL A 33 -20.84 8.07 31.39
N ALA A 34 -19.78 8.45 32.12
CA ALA A 34 -19.85 8.66 33.56
C ALA A 34 -19.21 10.01 33.96
N LEU A 35 -20.08 10.92 34.41
CA LEU A 35 -19.75 12.13 35.15
C LEU A 35 -19.24 11.79 36.56
N ALA A 36 -18.23 12.53 37.02
CA ALA A 36 -17.62 12.39 38.33
C ALA A 36 -18.46 12.96 39.48
N ALA A 37 -18.41 12.31 40.66
CA ALA A 37 -18.15 12.83 42.03
C ALA A 37 -18.68 11.83 43.12
N PRO A 38 -18.36 11.96 44.43
CA PRO A 38 -17.30 11.17 45.07
C PRO A 38 -17.72 10.36 46.33
N ALA A 39 -16.79 9.51 46.76
CA ALA A 39 -16.55 8.98 48.11
C ALA A 39 -17.60 8.05 48.78
N GLY A 40 -17.17 6.83 49.09
CA GLY A 40 -17.83 5.93 50.04
C GLY A 40 -17.13 4.58 50.15
N ALA A 41 -16.51 4.32 51.31
CA ALA A 41 -15.77 3.11 51.64
C ALA A 41 -16.67 1.87 51.81
N LEU A 42 -16.11 0.69 51.48
CA LEU A 42 -16.10 -0.56 52.26
C LEU A 42 -16.27 -1.83 51.40
N ALA A 43 -15.46 -2.83 51.77
CA ALA A 43 -15.67 -4.27 51.70
C ALA A 43 -15.49 -5.00 50.35
N ALA A 44 -14.41 -5.80 50.31
CA ALA A 44 -14.27 -7.03 49.52
C ALA A 44 -15.37 -8.05 49.89
N PRO A 45 -15.69 -9.02 49.01
CA PRO A 45 -14.94 -10.29 49.09
C PRO A 45 -14.79 -11.11 47.78
N ALA A 46 -13.82 -12.03 47.86
CA ALA A 46 -13.81 -13.41 47.39
C ALA A 46 -13.89 -13.75 45.87
N GLN A 47 -12.72 -14.22 45.43
CA GLN A 47 -12.43 -15.17 44.36
C GLN A 47 -13.44 -16.33 44.22
N GLN A 48 -13.73 -16.71 42.98
CA GLN A 48 -13.96 -18.10 42.58
C GLN A 48 -13.54 -18.30 41.12
N GLU A 49 -12.40 -18.99 40.94
CA GLU A 49 -11.97 -19.58 39.67
C GLU A 49 -12.84 -20.81 39.33
N PRO A 50 -13.26 -20.99 38.07
CA PRO A 50 -13.61 -22.30 37.56
C PRO A 50 -12.42 -22.91 36.80
N ARG A 51 -11.96 -24.07 37.28
CA ARG A 51 -11.04 -24.99 36.59
C ARG A 51 -11.67 -25.52 35.29
N PRO A 52 -10.89 -25.73 34.21
CA PRO A 52 -11.33 -26.56 33.10
C PRO A 52 -11.07 -28.06 33.40
N PRO A 53 -11.94 -28.98 32.93
CA PRO A 53 -11.70 -30.40 33.01
C PRO A 53 -10.63 -30.85 32.00
N GLY A 54 -9.84 -31.82 32.44
CA GLY A 54 -8.71 -32.40 31.72
C GLY A 54 -9.09 -33.20 30.47
N GLY A 55 -8.05 -33.45 29.69
CA GLY A 55 -8.09 -34.29 28.50
C GLY A 55 -8.04 -35.78 28.77
N ASP A 56 -8.30 -36.51 27.70
CA ASP A 56 -7.89 -37.90 27.44
C ASP A 56 -7.60 -37.95 25.92
N SER A 57 -6.35 -38.15 25.48
CA SER A 57 -5.61 -39.42 25.32
C SER A 57 -6.21 -40.36 24.26
N GLY A 58 -5.46 -40.59 23.19
CA GLY A 58 -5.63 -41.71 22.24
C GLY A 58 -5.75 -41.21 20.80
N GLY A 59 -4.78 -41.34 19.88
CA GLY A 59 -3.75 -42.36 19.76
C GLY A 59 -4.17 -43.35 18.67
N SER A 60 -3.84 -43.08 17.41
CA SER A 60 -3.68 -44.10 16.38
C SER A 60 -2.85 -43.57 15.21
N THR A 61 -1.62 -44.06 15.16
CA THR A 61 -0.77 -44.17 13.97
C THR A 61 -1.51 -44.88 12.84
N GLN A 62 -1.51 -44.31 11.65
CA GLN A 62 -1.69 -45.10 10.43
C GLN A 62 -0.94 -44.46 9.26
N ASP A 63 0.06 -45.20 8.82
CA ASP A 63 0.83 -45.04 7.60
C ASP A 63 -0.06 -45.11 6.35
N ASP A 64 0.52 -44.67 5.22
CA ASP A 64 0.15 -44.83 3.80
C ASP A 64 -0.34 -43.53 3.09
N PRO A 65 -0.16 -43.40 1.76
CA PRO A 65 1.11 -43.25 1.02
C PRO A 65 0.99 -42.09 -0.04
N PRO A 66 1.98 -41.83 -0.93
CA PRO A 66 1.89 -40.69 -1.86
C PRO A 66 0.93 -40.98 -3.01
N SER A 67 0.06 -40.02 -3.33
CA SER A 67 -0.83 -40.08 -4.49
C SER A 67 -0.06 -39.71 -5.77
N ASP A 68 0.56 -40.72 -6.38
CA ASP A 68 0.78 -40.79 -7.82
C ASP A 68 -0.31 -41.67 -8.44
N GLY A 69 -0.89 -41.20 -9.54
CA GLY A 69 -1.87 -41.90 -10.37
C GLY A 69 -2.85 -40.91 -11.00
N GLY A 70 -2.84 -40.61 -12.30
CA GLY A 70 -2.31 -41.33 -13.44
C GLY A 70 -3.45 -41.93 -14.26
N GLY A 71 -3.43 -41.69 -15.58
CA GLY A 71 -3.95 -42.65 -16.56
C GLY A 71 -4.93 -42.12 -17.61
N GLY A 72 -4.60 -42.38 -18.89
CA GLY A 72 -5.57 -42.46 -20.01
C GLY A 72 -5.30 -41.48 -21.16
N ASN A 73 -4.23 -41.57 -21.96
CA ASN A 73 -3.86 -42.58 -22.98
C ASN A 73 -4.51 -42.39 -24.38
N ASP A 74 -3.70 -42.69 -25.40
CA ASP A 74 -3.97 -42.81 -26.86
C ASP A 74 -3.82 -41.49 -27.66
N GLY A 75 -2.95 -41.34 -28.67
CA GLY A 75 -2.35 -42.31 -29.57
C GLY A 75 -2.83 -42.01 -31.00
N GLY A 76 -1.97 -41.45 -31.87
CA GLY A 76 -2.39 -41.14 -33.23
C GLY A 76 -1.30 -40.50 -34.10
N SER A 77 -0.43 -41.35 -34.66
CA SER A 77 0.50 -41.05 -35.74
C SER A 77 -0.19 -41.20 -37.11
N GLY A 78 0.25 -40.41 -38.10
CA GLY A 78 -0.05 -40.58 -39.54
C GLY A 78 -1.07 -39.55 -40.06
N GLY A 79 -0.93 -38.91 -41.22
CA GLY A 79 -0.07 -39.12 -42.38
C GLY A 79 -0.88 -38.77 -43.63
N GLY A 80 -0.28 -38.04 -44.59
CA GLY A 80 -0.85 -37.69 -45.90
C GLY A 80 -1.76 -36.46 -45.86
N GLY A 81 -1.65 -35.46 -46.73
CA GLY A 81 -1.13 -35.44 -48.09
C GLY A 81 -2.21 -34.83 -49.00
N ASN A 82 -1.79 -33.93 -49.89
CA ASN A 82 -2.49 -33.42 -51.08
C ASN A 82 -3.57 -32.34 -50.84
N ASP A 83 -3.75 -31.32 -51.67
CA ASP A 83 -3.04 -30.80 -52.83
C ASP A 83 -3.62 -29.41 -53.14
N GLY A 84 -2.79 -28.54 -53.73
CA GLY A 84 -3.17 -27.77 -54.92
C GLY A 84 -3.96 -26.47 -54.74
N GLY A 85 -3.35 -25.36 -55.14
CA GLY A 85 -4.11 -24.14 -55.41
C GLY A 85 -3.33 -22.86 -55.73
N SER A 86 -2.14 -22.97 -56.32
CA SER A 86 -1.35 -21.83 -56.80
C SER A 86 -1.77 -21.40 -58.20
N GLY A 87 -1.86 -20.11 -58.44
CA GLY A 87 -1.85 -19.50 -59.77
C GLY A 87 -2.52 -18.13 -59.75
N GLY A 88 -1.90 -17.03 -60.15
CA GLY A 88 -0.65 -16.83 -60.87
C GLY A 88 -0.82 -15.64 -61.81
N GLY A 89 0.09 -14.67 -61.69
CA GLY A 89 0.67 -13.88 -62.79
C GLY A 89 -0.20 -12.94 -63.62
N GLY A 90 0.37 -11.77 -63.94
CA GLY A 90 0.34 -11.32 -65.33
C GLY A 90 0.04 -9.85 -65.59
N ASN A 91 1.12 -9.08 -65.64
CA ASN A 91 1.53 -8.21 -66.75
C ASN A 91 0.99 -6.79 -66.94
N ASP A 92 2.00 -5.93 -67.08
CA ASP A 92 2.09 -4.62 -67.69
C ASP A 92 1.65 -4.57 -69.16
N GLY A 93 1.33 -3.32 -69.58
CA GLY A 93 1.67 -2.80 -70.90
C GLY A 93 0.54 -2.78 -71.93
N GLY A 94 0.43 -1.68 -72.69
CA GLY A 94 -0.33 -1.73 -73.95
C GLY A 94 -0.88 -0.42 -74.47
N SER A 95 -0.04 0.32 -75.18
CA SER A 95 -0.33 1.42 -76.10
C SER A 95 -1.30 1.07 -77.25
N GLY A 96 -2.11 2.06 -77.67
CA GLY A 96 -2.27 2.47 -79.07
C GLY A 96 -3.29 1.75 -79.97
N GLY A 97 -3.86 2.51 -80.90
CA GLY A 97 -4.15 2.01 -82.26
C GLY A 97 -5.62 1.93 -82.68
N SER A 98 -6.08 2.98 -83.36
CA SER A 98 -6.59 2.97 -84.75
C SER A 98 -7.53 1.86 -85.24
N GLY A 99 -8.69 2.28 -85.73
CA GLY A 99 -8.97 2.18 -87.17
C GLY A 99 -10.00 1.15 -87.66
N GLY A 100 -11.01 1.68 -88.37
CA GLY A 100 -11.70 1.05 -89.51
C GLY A 100 -12.71 -0.06 -89.19
N GLY A 101 -13.89 -0.12 -89.77
CA GLY A 101 -14.45 0.52 -90.96
C GLY A 101 -15.41 -0.47 -91.65
N ASN A 102 -16.18 0.06 -92.60
CA ASN A 102 -16.94 -0.66 -93.65
C ASN A 102 -18.24 -1.39 -93.25
N ASN A 103 -19.32 -1.38 -94.05
CA ASN A 103 -19.63 -0.74 -95.33
C ASN A 103 -21.13 -0.95 -95.64
N GLY A 104 -21.71 -0.11 -96.50
CA GLY A 104 -22.49 -0.66 -97.63
C GLY A 104 -23.91 -0.14 -97.91
N GLY A 105 -23.99 0.83 -98.84
CA GLY A 105 -25.00 0.89 -99.93
C GLY A 105 -26.17 1.87 -99.76
N GLY A 106 -26.49 2.80 -100.67
CA GLY A 106 -25.94 3.11 -101.99
C GLY A 106 -26.81 4.13 -102.76
N ALA A 107 -26.26 4.62 -103.89
CA ALA A 107 -26.89 5.32 -105.04
C ALA A 107 -26.85 6.88 -105.13
N GLN A 108 -25.72 7.39 -105.66
CA GLN A 108 -25.53 8.20 -106.90
C GLN A 108 -26.54 9.28 -107.37
N ASN A 109 -26.07 10.54 -107.41
CA ASN A 109 -25.96 11.58 -108.51
C ASN A 109 -27.08 11.77 -109.59
N PRO A 110 -27.20 12.91 -110.34
CA PRO A 110 -26.33 14.10 -110.48
C PRO A 110 -27.03 15.50 -110.64
N GLU A 111 -26.22 16.57 -110.80
CA GLU A 111 -26.47 17.82 -111.58
C GLU A 111 -27.19 17.54 -112.94
N PRO A 112 -27.85 18.47 -113.71
CA PRO A 112 -27.63 19.93 -113.82
C PRO A 112 -28.83 20.83 -114.30
N THR A 113 -28.51 22.07 -114.69
CA THR A 113 -29.14 22.97 -115.71
C THR A 113 -30.28 23.96 -115.39
N ARG A 114 -30.15 25.12 -116.06
CA ARG A 114 -30.90 26.38 -116.01
C ARG A 114 -32.21 26.39 -116.83
N ARG A 115 -33.16 27.21 -116.33
CA ARG A 115 -34.29 27.92 -117.01
C ARG A 115 -35.43 27.07 -117.62
N PRO A 116 -36.67 27.58 -117.79
CA PRO A 116 -37.18 28.94 -117.59
C PRO A 116 -38.37 29.06 -116.61
N THR A 117 -38.67 30.30 -116.25
CA THR A 117 -39.82 30.83 -115.51
C THR A 117 -41.20 30.31 -115.97
N PRO A 118 -42.00 29.76 -115.04
CA PRO A 118 -43.46 29.80 -115.08
C PRO A 118 -43.99 30.74 -113.99
N GLN A 119 -44.79 31.72 -114.41
CA GLN A 119 -45.51 32.64 -113.55
C GLN A 119 -46.39 31.86 -112.56
N THR A 120 -45.96 31.80 -111.30
CA THR A 120 -46.83 31.37 -110.20
C THR A 120 -47.73 32.54 -109.78
N PRO A 121 -48.99 32.28 -109.43
CA PRO A 121 -49.99 33.30 -109.15
C PRO A 121 -49.53 34.19 -108.00
N ARG A 122 -49.83 35.49 -108.07
CA ARG A 122 -49.61 36.43 -106.95
C ARG A 122 -50.06 35.75 -105.64
N PRO A 123 -49.17 35.61 -104.65
CA PRO A 123 -49.57 35.18 -103.32
C PRO A 123 -50.59 36.19 -102.83
N ASP A 124 -51.77 35.68 -102.48
CA ASP A 124 -52.67 36.42 -101.63
C ASP A 124 -51.88 36.80 -100.36
N PRO A 125 -51.62 38.11 -100.11
CA PRO A 125 -50.83 38.54 -98.97
C PRO A 125 -51.41 38.08 -97.62
N GLU A 126 -52.65 37.58 -97.61
CA GLU A 126 -53.28 36.96 -96.43
C GLU A 126 -52.85 35.51 -96.15
N ALA A 127 -52.42 34.73 -97.16
CA ALA A 127 -52.06 33.31 -97.00
C ALA A 127 -50.61 33.08 -96.54
N GLU A 128 -49.64 33.88 -97.01
CA GLU A 128 -48.26 33.84 -96.49
C GLU A 128 -48.14 34.44 -95.08
N ALA A 129 -49.00 35.41 -94.75
CA ALA A 129 -49.10 35.94 -93.40
C ALA A 129 -49.61 34.88 -92.41
N ARG A 130 -50.61 34.06 -92.80
CA ARG A 130 -51.09 32.93 -91.97
C ARG A 130 -50.05 31.83 -91.78
N LYS A 131 -49.31 31.44 -92.82
CA LYS A 131 -48.28 30.39 -92.72
C LYS A 131 -47.07 30.83 -91.89
N LYS A 132 -46.66 32.11 -91.99
CA LYS A 132 -45.62 32.68 -91.10
C LYS A 132 -46.12 32.84 -89.68
N ALA A 133 -47.40 33.18 -89.48
CA ALA A 133 -48.01 33.23 -88.15
C ALA A 133 -48.12 31.83 -87.51
N GLU A 134 -48.47 30.79 -88.26
CA GLU A 134 -48.49 29.39 -87.78
C GLU A 134 -47.09 28.85 -87.48
N GLU A 135 -46.09 29.15 -88.32
CA GLU A 135 -44.70 28.74 -88.07
C GLU A 135 -44.08 29.51 -86.88
N GLN A 136 -44.44 30.79 -86.70
CA GLN A 136 -44.07 31.56 -85.51
C GLN A 136 -44.77 31.04 -84.26
N ALA A 137 -46.06 30.69 -84.34
CA ALA A 137 -46.80 30.07 -83.24
C ALA A 137 -46.19 28.72 -82.84
N ALA A 138 -45.85 27.86 -83.80
CA ALA A 138 -45.20 26.56 -83.53
C ALA A 138 -43.77 26.72 -82.98
N LYS A 139 -43.01 27.72 -83.42
CA LYS A 139 -41.69 28.03 -82.85
C LYS A 139 -41.79 28.60 -81.44
N GLU A 140 -42.80 29.42 -81.16
CA GLU A 140 -43.08 29.91 -79.81
C GLU A 140 -43.54 28.79 -78.88
N GLU A 141 -44.40 27.88 -79.36
CA GLU A 141 -44.86 26.73 -78.60
C GLU A 141 -43.71 25.78 -78.29
N ALA A 142 -42.88 25.42 -79.27
CA ALA A 142 -41.68 24.61 -79.06
C ALA A 142 -40.62 25.30 -78.16
N LYS A 143 -40.56 26.64 -78.19
CA LYS A 143 -39.70 27.42 -77.28
C LYS A 143 -40.25 27.37 -75.86
N ARG A 144 -41.57 27.53 -75.66
CA ARG A 144 -42.23 27.38 -74.36
C ARG A 144 -42.08 25.97 -73.81
N GLU A 145 -42.20 24.94 -74.64
CA GLU A 145 -41.97 23.54 -74.23
C GLU A 145 -40.51 23.30 -73.83
N LYS A 146 -39.53 23.80 -74.58
CA LYS A 146 -38.11 23.70 -74.21
C LYS A 146 -37.78 24.49 -72.95
N GLU A 147 -38.38 25.66 -72.77
CA GLU A 147 -38.23 26.46 -71.55
C GLU A 147 -38.89 25.77 -70.35
N ALA A 148 -40.07 25.16 -70.53
CA ALA A 148 -40.73 24.35 -69.51
C ALA A 148 -39.93 23.10 -69.16
N GLN A 149 -39.35 22.39 -70.14
CA GLN A 149 -38.47 21.24 -69.91
C GLN A 149 -37.20 21.65 -69.17
N LYS A 150 -36.55 22.75 -69.55
CA LYS A 150 -35.37 23.27 -68.85
C LYS A 150 -35.69 23.72 -67.43
N ALA A 151 -36.86 24.34 -67.21
CA ALA A 151 -37.32 24.72 -65.89
C ALA A 151 -37.59 23.48 -65.01
N ALA A 152 -38.22 22.44 -65.57
CA ALA A 152 -38.46 21.17 -64.89
C ALA A 152 -37.15 20.44 -64.56
N GLU A 153 -36.18 20.42 -65.48
CA GLU A 153 -34.86 19.82 -65.26
C GLU A 153 -34.09 20.57 -64.16
N LYS A 154 -34.12 21.91 -64.16
CA LYS A 154 -33.51 22.73 -63.12
C LYS A 154 -34.15 22.46 -61.75
N ALA A 155 -35.48 22.45 -61.67
CA ALA A 155 -36.20 22.15 -60.43
C ALA A 155 -35.91 20.73 -59.92
N ALA A 156 -35.82 19.75 -60.82
CA ALA A 156 -35.46 18.37 -60.47
C ALA A 156 -34.02 18.28 -59.93
N LYS A 157 -33.07 19.01 -60.53
CA LYS A 157 -31.68 19.06 -60.06
C LYS A 157 -31.57 19.71 -58.67
N GLU A 158 -32.26 20.83 -58.45
CA GLU A 158 -32.29 21.51 -57.14
C GLU A 158 -32.94 20.63 -56.07
N ALA A 159 -34.03 19.93 -56.39
CA ALA A 159 -34.66 18.97 -55.48
C ALA A 159 -33.75 17.77 -55.17
N ALA A 160 -33.03 17.24 -56.15
CA ALA A 160 -32.07 16.14 -55.95
C ALA A 160 -30.87 16.57 -55.09
N GLU A 161 -30.35 17.79 -55.30
CA GLU A 161 -29.25 18.33 -54.47
C GLU A 161 -29.72 18.58 -53.03
N ALA A 162 -30.91 19.15 -52.84
CA ALA A 162 -31.51 19.32 -51.52
C ALA A 162 -31.76 17.96 -50.83
N ALA A 163 -32.23 16.95 -51.56
CA ALA A 163 -32.40 15.59 -51.03
C ALA A 163 -31.06 14.96 -50.64
N ARG A 164 -30.01 15.12 -51.45
CA ARG A 164 -28.66 14.63 -51.14
C ARG A 164 -28.06 15.32 -49.92
N LYS A 165 -28.25 16.64 -49.78
CA LYS A 165 -27.83 17.40 -48.60
C LYS A 165 -28.55 16.91 -47.33
N ARG A 166 -29.88 16.75 -47.38
CA ARG A 166 -30.67 16.19 -46.27
C ARG A 166 -30.24 14.76 -45.91
N ALA A 167 -29.97 13.91 -46.90
CA ALA A 167 -29.52 12.55 -46.68
C ALA A 167 -28.14 12.51 -46.00
N ARG A 168 -27.23 13.41 -46.42
CA ARG A 168 -25.91 13.55 -45.79
C ARG A 168 -26.03 14.04 -44.34
N GLU A 169 -26.80 15.10 -44.10
CA GLU A 169 -27.04 15.63 -42.75
C GLU A 169 -27.72 14.60 -41.83
N ALA A 170 -28.65 13.80 -42.37
CA ALA A 170 -29.28 12.70 -41.63
C ALA A 170 -28.29 11.58 -41.31
N ALA A 171 -27.40 11.22 -42.24
CA ALA A 171 -26.36 10.21 -42.02
C ALA A 171 -25.33 10.69 -40.99
N GLU A 172 -24.89 11.94 -41.07
CA GLU A 172 -23.97 12.56 -40.08
C GLU A 172 -24.61 12.60 -38.69
N ARG A 173 -25.90 12.98 -38.58
CA ARG A 173 -26.64 12.94 -37.30
C ARG A 173 -26.80 11.51 -36.77
N ALA A 174 -27.06 10.52 -37.63
CA ALA A 174 -27.18 9.13 -37.22
C ALA A 174 -25.85 8.56 -36.70
N GLU A 175 -24.73 8.90 -37.33
CA GLU A 175 -23.39 8.53 -36.87
C GLU A 175 -23.08 9.19 -35.51
N GLN A 176 -23.44 10.46 -35.33
CA GLN A 176 -23.28 11.16 -34.06
C GLN A 176 -24.14 10.53 -32.95
N ALA A 177 -25.40 10.19 -33.24
CA ALA A 177 -26.27 9.50 -32.30
C ALA A 177 -25.72 8.13 -31.90
N ALA A 178 -25.14 7.38 -32.86
CA ALA A 178 -24.50 6.10 -32.57
C ALA A 178 -23.28 6.25 -31.65
N LYS A 179 -22.42 7.25 -31.89
CA LYS A 179 -21.27 7.55 -31.02
C LYS A 179 -21.68 8.03 -29.63
N ALA A 180 -22.72 8.86 -29.56
CA ALA A 180 -23.29 9.31 -28.29
C ALA A 180 -23.84 8.14 -27.48
N ARG A 181 -24.55 7.21 -28.13
CA ARG A 181 -25.05 5.99 -27.51
C ARG A 181 -23.94 5.06 -27.05
N GLU A 182 -22.90 4.85 -27.86
CA GLU A 182 -21.73 4.05 -27.46
C GLU A 182 -21.05 4.64 -26.22
N SER A 183 -20.87 5.97 -26.19
CA SER A 183 -20.36 6.68 -25.02
C SER A 183 -21.26 6.48 -23.80
N TRP A 184 -22.57 6.60 -23.95
CA TRP A 184 -23.55 6.39 -22.89
C TRP A 184 -23.54 4.96 -22.33
N GLU A 185 -23.53 3.94 -23.20
CA GLU A 185 -23.46 2.53 -22.81
C GLU A 185 -22.16 2.21 -22.06
N SER A 186 -21.04 2.84 -22.46
CA SER A 186 -19.74 2.63 -21.82
C SER A 186 -19.60 3.28 -20.43
N ARG A 187 -20.57 4.09 -20.00
CA ARG A 187 -20.53 4.89 -18.78
C ARG A 187 -21.61 4.52 -17.77
N GLY A 188 -22.07 3.27 -17.81
CA GLY A 188 -23.07 2.79 -16.85
C GLY A 188 -24.50 3.22 -17.18
N ARG A 189 -24.75 3.74 -18.39
CA ARG A 189 -26.08 4.13 -18.87
C ARG A 189 -26.78 5.16 -17.96
N PRO A 190 -26.15 6.31 -17.66
CA PRO A 190 -26.75 7.34 -16.81
C PRO A 190 -28.04 7.89 -17.42
N HIS A 191 -29.01 8.30 -16.62
CA HIS A 191 -30.26 8.85 -17.15
C HIS A 191 -30.03 10.01 -18.14
N GLN A 192 -29.15 10.93 -17.75
CA GLN A 192 -28.82 12.12 -18.52
C GLN A 192 -27.31 12.23 -18.69
N MET A 193 -26.86 12.64 -19.88
CA MET A 193 -25.45 12.81 -20.19
C MET A 193 -25.19 14.02 -21.09
N ILE A 194 -24.24 14.85 -20.68
CA ILE A 194 -23.74 16.01 -21.40
C ILE A 194 -22.34 15.67 -21.90
N THR A 195 -22.13 15.63 -23.22
CA THR A 195 -20.79 15.47 -23.81
C THR A 195 -20.29 16.77 -24.39
N VAL A 196 -19.22 17.32 -23.82
CA VAL A 196 -18.55 18.53 -24.29
C VAL A 196 -17.48 18.13 -25.32
N ARG A 197 -17.65 18.60 -26.55
CA ARG A 197 -16.69 18.47 -27.64
C ARG A 197 -16.06 19.82 -27.97
N ALA A 198 -14.97 19.78 -28.74
CA ALA A 198 -14.23 20.99 -29.11
C ALA A 198 -15.11 22.03 -29.84
N ASP A 199 -16.08 21.57 -30.62
CA ASP A 199 -16.92 22.36 -31.53
C ASP A 199 -18.42 22.38 -31.13
N ARG A 200 -18.85 21.49 -30.23
CA ARG A 200 -20.26 21.32 -29.90
C ARG A 200 -20.49 20.69 -28.52
N ILE A 201 -21.73 20.69 -28.07
CA ILE A 201 -22.22 19.97 -26.91
C ILE A 201 -23.30 19.00 -27.37
N GLU A 202 -23.20 17.76 -26.91
CA GLU A 202 -24.18 16.70 -27.19
C GLU A 202 -24.98 16.45 -25.90
N VAL A 203 -26.30 16.56 -25.99
CA VAL A 203 -27.24 16.35 -24.89
C VAL A 203 -27.93 15.01 -25.14
N VAL A 204 -27.72 14.05 -24.24
CA VAL A 204 -28.15 12.65 -24.39
C VAL A 204 -29.05 12.26 -23.23
N ASP A 205 -30.26 11.83 -23.53
CA ASP A 205 -31.30 11.43 -22.56
C ASP A 205 -31.66 9.97 -22.81
N GLU A 206 -31.50 9.10 -21.82
CA GLU A 206 -31.78 7.66 -21.93
C GLU A 206 -31.11 7.01 -23.16
N GLY A 207 -29.87 7.41 -23.44
CA GLY A 207 -29.09 6.95 -24.58
C GLY A 207 -29.51 7.50 -25.95
N ARG A 208 -30.48 8.42 -25.98
CA ARG A 208 -30.93 9.13 -27.20
C ARG A 208 -30.31 10.51 -27.29
N LEU A 209 -29.71 10.84 -28.44
CA LEU A 209 -29.20 12.18 -28.71
C LEU A 209 -30.36 13.15 -28.96
N GLU A 210 -30.63 14.04 -28.00
CA GLU A 210 -31.70 15.04 -28.05
C GLU A 210 -31.29 16.29 -28.83
N SER A 211 -30.12 16.83 -28.50
CA SER A 211 -29.67 18.09 -29.08
C SER A 211 -28.18 18.14 -29.33
N LEU A 212 -27.82 18.98 -30.30
CA LEU A 212 -26.46 19.31 -30.69
C LEU A 212 -26.34 20.82 -30.68
N VAL A 213 -25.65 21.35 -29.68
CA VAL A 213 -25.49 22.79 -29.50
C VAL A 213 -24.09 23.19 -29.95
N PRO A 214 -23.95 23.97 -31.04
CA PRO A 214 -22.64 24.48 -31.46
C PRO A 214 -22.03 25.33 -30.36
N ARG A 215 -20.73 25.21 -30.14
CA ARG A 215 -19.99 26.09 -29.22
C ARG A 215 -18.73 26.63 -29.86
N GLY A 216 -18.30 27.80 -29.36
CA GLY A 216 -16.93 28.24 -29.58
C GLY A 216 -15.95 27.31 -28.87
N GLY A 217 -14.76 27.12 -29.45
CA GLY A 217 -13.66 26.48 -28.74
C GLY A 217 -13.24 27.28 -27.49
N GLY A 218 -12.25 26.77 -26.75
CA GLY A 218 -11.74 27.40 -25.54
C GLY A 218 -12.35 26.82 -24.25
N THR A 219 -11.97 27.41 -23.11
CA THR A 219 -12.34 26.93 -21.79
C THR A 219 -13.84 27.14 -21.51
N MET A 220 -14.50 26.08 -21.05
CA MET A 220 -15.89 26.09 -20.64
C MET A 220 -16.03 26.40 -19.15
N THR A 221 -17.06 27.15 -18.78
CA THR A 221 -17.51 27.30 -17.37
C THR A 221 -18.89 26.68 -17.22
N LEU A 222 -19.32 26.38 -15.99
CA LEU A 222 -20.68 25.87 -15.76
C LEU A 222 -21.75 26.90 -16.15
N GLU A 223 -21.50 28.21 -16.01
CA GLU A 223 -22.41 29.26 -16.48
C GLU A 223 -22.60 29.24 -18.01
N ASN A 224 -21.51 29.04 -18.76
CA ASN A 224 -21.60 28.87 -20.20
C ASN A 224 -22.33 27.58 -20.57
N LEU A 225 -22.18 26.52 -19.77
CA LEU A 225 -22.85 25.25 -19.97
C LEU A 225 -24.35 25.34 -19.70
N ASP A 226 -24.77 26.03 -18.64
CA ASP A 226 -26.17 26.25 -18.23
C ASP A 226 -27.01 26.86 -19.37
N ASN A 227 -26.42 27.81 -20.10
CA ASN A 227 -27.07 28.43 -21.26
C ASN A 227 -27.23 27.49 -22.47
N MET A 228 -26.61 26.31 -22.46
CA MET A 228 -26.56 25.36 -23.58
C MET A 228 -27.24 24.03 -23.29
N VAL A 229 -27.67 23.76 -22.06
CA VAL A 229 -28.29 22.49 -21.65
C VAL A 229 -29.69 22.72 -21.08
N PRO A 230 -30.53 21.66 -20.97
CA PRO A 230 -31.82 21.78 -20.28
C PRO A 230 -31.65 22.27 -18.84
N ARG A 231 -32.53 23.18 -18.40
CA ARG A 231 -32.44 23.85 -17.08
C ARG A 231 -32.62 22.91 -15.89
N ASP A 232 -33.22 21.75 -16.12
CA ASP A 232 -33.40 20.69 -15.15
C ASP A 232 -32.13 19.84 -14.98
N TRP A 233 -31.21 19.86 -15.95
CA TRP A 233 -29.96 19.08 -15.90
C TRP A 233 -28.83 19.83 -15.19
N LEU A 234 -28.87 21.16 -15.25
CA LEU A 234 -27.94 22.04 -14.57
C LEU A 234 -28.74 23.21 -14.01
N ALA A 235 -28.72 23.35 -12.69
CA ALA A 235 -29.45 24.41 -11.98
C ALA A 235 -28.48 25.24 -11.15
N MET A 236 -28.38 26.53 -11.46
CA MET A 236 -27.56 27.48 -10.71
C MET A 236 -28.41 28.28 -9.72
N ASP A 237 -28.05 28.24 -8.43
CA ASP A 237 -28.64 29.04 -7.35
C ASP A 237 -27.54 29.78 -6.59
N GLY A 238 -27.25 30.99 -7.05
CA GLY A 238 -26.15 31.81 -6.53
C GLY A 238 -24.79 31.10 -6.66
N PRO A 239 -24.04 30.92 -5.55
CA PRO A 239 -22.74 30.25 -5.57
C PRO A 239 -22.83 28.71 -5.62
N THR A 240 -24.04 28.16 -5.60
CA THR A 240 -24.31 26.72 -5.64
C THR A 240 -24.80 26.33 -7.03
N THR A 241 -24.28 25.24 -7.58
CA THR A 241 -24.76 24.64 -8.82
C THR A 241 -25.08 23.18 -8.58
N THR A 242 -26.24 22.72 -9.04
CA THR A 242 -26.62 21.30 -9.01
C THR A 242 -26.56 20.76 -10.43
N LEU A 243 -25.82 19.67 -10.63
CA LEU A 243 -25.68 18.94 -11.88
C LEU A 243 -26.40 17.60 -11.74
N ASP A 244 -27.44 17.41 -12.54
CA ASP A 244 -28.30 16.21 -12.61
C ASP A 244 -28.00 15.34 -13.84
N ALA A 245 -26.84 15.54 -14.46
CA ALA A 245 -26.40 14.79 -15.63
C ALA A 245 -24.93 14.41 -15.53
N THR A 246 -24.59 13.24 -16.07
CA THR A 246 -23.19 12.84 -16.26
C THR A 246 -22.51 13.78 -17.24
N LEU A 247 -21.35 14.31 -16.87
CA LEU A 247 -20.60 15.28 -17.67
C LEU A 247 -19.33 14.65 -18.26
N VAL A 248 -19.21 14.67 -19.58
CA VAL A 248 -18.09 14.05 -20.30
C VAL A 248 -17.36 15.09 -21.13
N LEU A 249 -16.11 15.35 -20.78
CA LEU A 249 -15.20 16.11 -21.61
C LEU A 249 -14.56 15.20 -22.67
N THR A 250 -14.09 15.77 -23.78
CA THR A 250 -13.41 15.03 -24.84
C THR A 250 -12.06 15.67 -25.19
N PRO A 251 -11.18 15.01 -25.96
CA PRO A 251 -9.85 15.56 -26.22
C PRO A 251 -9.90 16.94 -26.87
N GLY A 252 -9.05 17.85 -26.38
CA GLY A 252 -9.00 19.24 -26.83
C GLY A 252 -10.06 20.16 -26.20
N THR A 253 -10.86 19.66 -25.26
CA THR A 253 -11.75 20.48 -24.45
C THR A 253 -11.13 20.81 -23.11
N SER A 254 -11.47 21.98 -22.58
CA SER A 254 -11.07 22.42 -21.24
C SER A 254 -12.30 22.94 -20.52
N MET A 255 -12.45 22.59 -19.25
CA MET A 255 -13.50 23.09 -18.38
C MET A 255 -12.90 23.64 -17.08
N LYS A 256 -13.47 24.74 -16.59
CA LYS A 256 -13.12 25.38 -15.33
C LYS A 256 -14.36 25.43 -14.43
N ILE A 257 -14.19 24.99 -13.19
CA ILE A 257 -15.20 25.05 -12.14
C ILE A 257 -14.59 25.82 -10.96
N GLY A 258 -15.27 26.90 -10.55
CA GLY A 258 -14.75 27.87 -9.58
C GLY A 258 -13.87 28.97 -10.21
N PRO A 259 -13.55 30.04 -9.46
CA PRO A 259 -13.96 30.29 -8.07
C PRO A 259 -15.37 30.89 -7.93
N ASP A 260 -16.01 31.31 -9.02
CA ASP A 260 -17.34 31.95 -8.97
C ASP A 260 -18.43 31.00 -8.43
N ILE A 261 -18.24 29.70 -8.64
CA ILE A 261 -19.04 28.63 -8.06
C ILE A 261 -18.29 28.06 -6.87
N GLN A 262 -18.87 28.18 -5.69
CA GLN A 262 -18.27 27.70 -4.44
C GLN A 262 -18.71 26.27 -4.12
N THR A 263 -19.89 25.86 -4.61
CA THR A 263 -20.42 24.52 -4.35
C THR A 263 -21.01 23.93 -5.64
N LEU A 264 -20.52 22.76 -6.03
CA LEU A 264 -21.11 21.90 -7.06
C LEU A 264 -21.70 20.66 -6.39
N ARG A 265 -23.00 20.45 -6.57
CA ARG A 265 -23.72 19.27 -6.11
C ARG A 265 -23.96 18.34 -7.29
N LEU A 266 -23.51 17.10 -7.17
CA LEU A 266 -23.73 16.06 -8.16
C LEU A 266 -24.86 15.17 -7.66
N THR A 267 -25.93 15.01 -8.44
CA THR A 267 -27.02 14.13 -8.03
C THR A 267 -26.59 12.66 -8.05
N GLY A 268 -27.30 11.85 -7.25
CA GLY A 268 -27.16 10.41 -7.24
C GLY A 268 -28.39 9.76 -6.62
N GLY A 269 -28.34 8.45 -6.42
CA GLY A 269 -29.52 7.71 -5.99
C GLY A 269 -29.24 6.24 -5.64
N PRO A 270 -30.31 5.43 -5.48
CA PRO A 270 -30.20 4.03 -5.13
C PRO A 270 -29.59 3.14 -6.23
N GLU A 271 -29.60 3.56 -7.49
CA GLU A 271 -29.14 2.76 -8.63
C GLU A 271 -27.94 3.43 -9.34
N ILE A 272 -27.08 2.63 -9.97
CA ILE A 272 -25.89 3.13 -10.69
C ILE A 272 -26.25 4.23 -11.73
N PRO A 273 -27.33 4.11 -12.55
CA PRO A 273 -27.72 5.14 -13.51
C PRO A 273 -28.09 6.50 -12.90
N ASP A 274 -28.37 6.56 -11.60
CA ASP A 274 -28.68 7.82 -10.90
C ASP A 274 -27.44 8.71 -10.74
N ALA A 275 -26.23 8.16 -10.84
CA ALA A 275 -24.99 8.88 -10.56
C ALA A 275 -24.65 9.93 -11.63
N SER A 276 -24.60 11.20 -11.22
CA SER A 276 -24.10 12.31 -12.04
C SER A 276 -22.57 12.43 -11.95
N ALA A 277 -21.85 11.53 -12.64
CA ALA A 277 -20.39 11.50 -12.62
C ALA A 277 -19.74 12.52 -13.58
N ILE A 278 -18.49 12.91 -13.31
CA ILE A 278 -17.69 13.77 -14.19
C ILE A 278 -16.53 12.97 -14.77
N TYR A 279 -16.42 12.95 -16.10
CA TYR A 279 -15.34 12.29 -16.82
C TYR A 279 -14.56 13.28 -17.66
N THR A 280 -13.23 13.23 -17.57
CA THR A 280 -12.40 14.09 -18.44
C THR A 280 -12.38 13.63 -19.89
N GLY A 281 -12.62 12.35 -20.19
CA GLY A 281 -12.62 11.77 -21.55
C GLY A 281 -11.46 12.17 -22.46
N GLY A 282 -10.28 12.51 -21.91
CA GLY A 282 -9.12 13.02 -22.64
C GLY A 282 -9.00 14.56 -22.73
N GLY A 283 -9.97 15.30 -22.18
CA GLY A 283 -9.91 16.75 -21.99
C GLY A 283 -9.30 17.15 -20.64
N THR A 284 -9.35 18.45 -20.34
CA THR A 284 -8.79 19.05 -19.12
C THR A 284 -9.89 19.58 -18.21
N LEU A 285 -9.87 19.21 -16.93
CA LEU A 285 -10.75 19.77 -15.89
C LEU A 285 -9.92 20.57 -14.88
N ASN A 286 -10.28 21.83 -14.65
CA ASN A 286 -9.67 22.69 -13.64
C ASN A 286 -10.69 23.02 -12.55
N LEU A 287 -10.35 22.70 -11.30
CA LEU A 287 -11.13 22.95 -10.09
C LEU A 287 -10.36 23.96 -9.22
N GLU A 288 -10.99 25.07 -8.88
CA GLU A 288 -10.34 26.15 -8.12
C GLU A 288 -11.28 26.70 -7.04
N GLY A 289 -10.95 26.48 -5.76
CA GLY A 289 -11.71 27.05 -4.66
C GLY A 289 -13.15 26.54 -4.54
N VAL A 290 -13.44 25.31 -5.00
CA VAL A 290 -14.78 24.74 -5.09
C VAL A 290 -14.95 23.53 -4.15
N THR A 291 -16.15 23.38 -3.59
CA THR A 291 -16.59 22.14 -2.93
C THR A 291 -17.47 21.34 -3.88
N ILE A 292 -17.12 20.09 -4.14
CA ILE A 292 -17.90 19.13 -4.93
C ILE A 292 -18.44 18.07 -3.97
N SER A 293 -19.75 17.88 -3.97
CA SER A 293 -20.43 16.96 -3.05
C SER A 293 -21.52 16.17 -3.76
N SER A 294 -21.88 14.99 -3.24
CA SER A 294 -23.10 14.31 -3.71
C SER A 294 -24.38 14.92 -3.13
N LEU A 295 -25.50 14.68 -3.80
CA LEU A 295 -26.83 15.11 -3.38
C LEU A 295 -27.84 14.02 -3.72
N ASP A 296 -28.56 13.54 -2.72
CA ASP A 296 -29.80 12.80 -2.94
C ASP A 296 -30.93 13.81 -3.23
N PRO A 297 -31.52 13.80 -4.43
CA PRO A 297 -32.60 14.73 -4.77
C PRO A 297 -33.85 14.54 -3.90
N ALA A 298 -34.08 13.34 -3.34
CA ALA A 298 -35.25 13.07 -2.50
C ALA A 298 -35.12 13.65 -1.10
N SER A 299 -33.97 13.46 -0.44
CA SER A 299 -33.74 13.94 0.93
C SER A 299 -33.08 15.32 1.01
N GLN A 300 -32.50 15.81 -0.10
CA GLN A 300 -31.66 17.01 -0.15
C GLN A 300 -30.45 16.95 0.80
N GLN A 301 -30.00 15.73 1.11
CA GLN A 301 -28.81 15.45 1.93
C GLN A 301 -27.72 14.80 1.07
N PRO A 302 -26.46 14.75 1.54
CA PRO A 302 -25.44 13.92 0.91
C PRO A 302 -25.85 12.45 0.88
N LEU A 303 -25.42 11.72 -0.16
CA LEU A 303 -25.72 10.30 -0.29
C LEU A 303 -25.00 9.49 0.82
N PRO A 304 -25.66 8.47 1.39
CA PRO A 304 -25.02 7.58 2.34
C PRO A 304 -24.02 6.65 1.61
N PHE A 305 -23.10 6.02 2.35
CA PHE A 305 -22.00 5.22 1.79
C PHE A 305 -22.50 4.06 0.92
N GLU A 306 -23.58 3.41 1.34
CA GLU A 306 -24.15 2.23 0.71
C GLU A 306 -24.88 2.50 -0.61
N ALA A 307 -25.14 3.77 -0.97
CA ALA A 307 -25.85 4.11 -2.19
C ALA A 307 -25.06 3.69 -3.43
N ALA A 308 -25.68 2.90 -4.32
CA ALA A 308 -25.01 2.40 -5.51
C ALA A 308 -24.78 3.51 -6.55
N GLY A 309 -25.69 4.49 -6.63
CA GLY A 309 -25.63 5.63 -7.53
C GLY A 309 -24.86 6.83 -7.00
N ARG A 310 -23.80 6.64 -6.21
CA ARG A 310 -22.98 7.77 -5.73
C ARG A 310 -22.15 8.35 -6.89
N PRO A 311 -22.15 9.68 -7.08
CA PRO A 311 -21.36 10.32 -8.12
C PRO A 311 -19.86 10.22 -7.80
N PHE A 312 -19.03 10.40 -8.83
CA PHE A 312 -17.57 10.36 -8.74
C PHE A 312 -16.94 11.20 -9.86
N ILE A 313 -15.63 11.42 -9.76
CA ILE A 313 -14.82 12.08 -10.80
C ILE A 313 -13.79 11.10 -11.34
N GLU A 314 -13.77 10.92 -12.67
CA GLU A 314 -12.83 10.03 -13.34
C GLU A 314 -11.99 10.76 -14.40
N VAL A 315 -10.68 10.76 -14.17
CA VAL A 315 -9.67 11.25 -15.10
C VAL A 315 -9.27 10.10 -16.02
N THR A 316 -10.00 9.97 -17.12
CA THR A 316 -9.75 8.93 -18.13
C THR A 316 -8.40 9.12 -18.85
N GLY A 317 -7.92 8.07 -19.54
CA GLY A 317 -6.62 8.11 -20.22
C GLY A 317 -6.45 9.26 -21.23
N GLY A 318 -5.30 9.95 -21.14
CA GLY A 318 -5.01 11.17 -21.88
C GLY A 318 -5.70 12.43 -21.34
N GLY A 319 -6.54 12.30 -20.32
CA GLY A 319 -7.19 13.41 -19.64
C GLY A 319 -6.31 14.02 -18.55
N GLU A 320 -6.66 15.23 -18.15
CA GLU A 320 -5.96 16.01 -17.14
C GLU A 320 -6.94 16.60 -16.13
N LEU A 321 -6.60 16.53 -14.84
CA LEU A 321 -7.34 17.21 -13.78
C LEU A 321 -6.40 18.02 -12.90
N ASN A 322 -6.68 19.31 -12.75
CA ASN A 322 -5.98 20.20 -11.83
C ASN A 322 -6.94 20.71 -10.77
N ALA A 323 -6.74 20.32 -9.51
CA ALA A 323 -7.50 20.78 -8.37
C ALA A 323 -6.63 21.63 -7.45
N THR A 324 -7.10 22.84 -7.13
CA THR A 324 -6.46 23.75 -6.18
C THR A 324 -7.49 24.25 -5.19
N ASP A 325 -7.18 24.16 -3.89
CA ASP A 325 -8.08 24.61 -2.81
C ASP A 325 -9.50 24.01 -2.94
N THR A 326 -9.56 22.73 -3.32
CA THR A 326 -10.80 22.03 -3.66
C THR A 326 -11.18 21.04 -2.56
N THR A 327 -12.47 20.92 -2.26
CA THR A 327 -13.00 19.86 -1.39
C THR A 327 -13.88 18.93 -2.22
N ILE A 328 -13.68 17.62 -2.08
CA ILE A 328 -14.44 16.55 -2.74
C ILE A 328 -15.02 15.66 -1.64
N THR A 329 -16.35 15.56 -1.54
CA THR A 329 -16.97 14.85 -0.44
C THR A 329 -18.17 14.01 -0.83
N ASP A 330 -18.40 12.94 -0.08
CA ASP A 330 -19.57 12.08 -0.24
C ASP A 330 -19.68 11.37 -1.60
N MET A 331 -18.54 11.08 -2.25
CA MET A 331 -18.45 10.49 -3.60
C MET A 331 -17.85 9.07 -3.61
N GLY A 332 -17.94 8.41 -4.76
CA GLY A 332 -17.42 7.06 -5.00
C GLY A 332 -18.41 5.95 -4.65
N THR A 333 -18.48 4.92 -5.49
CA THR A 333 -19.44 3.83 -5.37
C THR A 333 -18.82 2.64 -4.61
N PRO A 334 -19.54 2.04 -3.64
CA PRO A 334 -19.05 0.88 -2.90
C PRO A 334 -18.98 -0.38 -3.78
N GLU A 335 -18.20 -1.38 -3.34
CA GLU A 335 -18.12 -2.69 -4.01
C GLU A 335 -19.38 -3.52 -3.70
N HIS A 336 -20.29 -3.66 -4.67
CA HIS A 336 -21.47 -4.52 -4.56
C HIS A 336 -21.38 -5.72 -5.50
N GLY A 337 -20.87 -6.83 -4.98
CA GLY A 337 -21.19 -8.18 -5.46
C GLY A 337 -20.65 -8.63 -6.83
N GLU A 338 -20.08 -7.77 -7.69
CA GLU A 338 -19.34 -8.16 -8.91
C GLU A 338 -18.60 -7.00 -9.62
N GLU A 339 -18.88 -5.74 -9.26
CA GLU A 339 -18.19 -4.55 -9.78
C GLU A 339 -17.20 -3.99 -8.76
N SER A 340 -16.04 -3.55 -9.24
CA SER A 340 -15.05 -2.90 -8.39
C SER A 340 -15.60 -1.58 -7.88
N ALA A 341 -15.40 -1.32 -6.59
CA ALA A 341 -15.58 0.00 -5.98
C ALA A 341 -14.96 1.11 -6.85
N GLU A 342 -15.69 2.20 -7.07
CA GLU A 342 -15.15 3.41 -7.69
C GLU A 342 -14.67 4.39 -6.61
N PRO A 343 -13.50 5.02 -6.79
CA PRO A 343 -13.03 6.08 -5.91
C PRO A 343 -13.89 7.35 -6.06
N GLY A 344 -13.86 8.22 -5.05
CA GLY A 344 -14.42 9.57 -5.20
C GLY A 344 -13.70 10.37 -6.29
N LEU A 345 -12.38 10.16 -6.41
CA LEU A 345 -11.55 10.69 -7.50
C LEU A 345 -10.60 9.60 -8.05
N GLY A 346 -10.81 9.19 -9.29
CA GLY A 346 -9.97 8.19 -9.97
C GLY A 346 -9.13 8.80 -11.10
N PHE A 347 -7.85 8.47 -11.15
CA PHE A 347 -6.97 8.71 -12.30
C PHE A 347 -6.66 7.38 -12.98
N ASN A 348 -7.09 7.27 -14.23
CA ASN A 348 -6.98 6.04 -15.00
C ASN A 348 -5.69 6.02 -15.87
N PRO A 349 -5.36 4.89 -16.52
CA PRO A 349 -4.07 4.74 -17.17
C PRO A 349 -3.75 5.82 -18.19
N GLY A 350 -2.58 6.44 -18.06
CA GLY A 350 -2.11 7.52 -18.93
C GLY A 350 -2.80 8.88 -18.71
N SER A 351 -3.60 9.04 -17.65
CA SER A 351 -4.06 10.36 -17.20
C SER A 351 -2.98 11.10 -16.41
N THR A 352 -3.14 12.42 -16.25
CA THR A 352 -2.20 13.27 -15.50
C THR A 352 -2.95 14.38 -14.74
N GLY A 353 -2.24 15.20 -13.97
CA GLY A 353 -2.87 16.31 -13.25
C GLY A 353 -2.15 16.79 -12.01
N SER A 354 -2.87 17.57 -11.19
CA SER A 354 -2.39 18.05 -9.90
C SER A 354 -3.50 18.15 -8.85
N LEU A 355 -3.15 17.84 -7.60
CA LEU A 355 -3.97 17.97 -6.40
C LEU A 355 -3.21 18.84 -5.41
N VAL A 356 -3.55 20.13 -5.35
CA VAL A 356 -2.89 21.11 -4.50
C VAL A 356 -3.86 21.60 -3.43
N ARG A 357 -3.51 21.44 -2.15
CA ARG A 357 -4.37 21.80 -1.00
C ARG A 357 -5.79 21.27 -1.18
N THR A 358 -5.90 20.01 -1.60
CA THR A 358 -7.18 19.35 -1.90
C THR A 358 -7.60 18.49 -0.71
N THR A 359 -8.87 18.54 -0.36
CA THR A 359 -9.46 17.73 0.71
C THR A 359 -10.45 16.73 0.13
N LEU A 360 -10.34 15.46 0.52
CA LEU A 360 -11.30 14.41 0.22
C LEU A 360 -11.91 13.90 1.53
N HIS A 361 -13.23 13.90 1.64
CA HIS A 361 -13.91 13.57 2.89
C HIS A 361 -15.11 12.65 2.66
N ARG A 362 -15.25 11.57 3.44
CA ARG A 362 -16.39 10.65 3.36
C ARG A 362 -16.63 10.05 1.98
N ASN A 363 -15.55 9.77 1.25
CA ASN A 363 -15.62 9.08 -0.04
C ASN A 363 -15.54 7.57 0.17
N ASN A 364 -15.90 6.77 -0.83
CA ASN A 364 -15.69 5.32 -0.75
C ASN A 364 -14.18 4.99 -0.64
N VAL A 365 -13.43 5.17 -1.72
CA VAL A 365 -11.97 5.39 -1.69
C VAL A 365 -11.75 6.88 -1.92
N GLY A 366 -10.82 7.51 -1.20
CA GLY A 366 -10.55 8.93 -1.38
C GLY A 366 -10.08 9.23 -2.80
N VAL A 367 -8.84 8.87 -3.11
CA VAL A 367 -8.26 9.02 -4.45
C VAL A 367 -7.53 7.75 -4.89
N GLU A 368 -7.68 7.37 -6.15
CA GLU A 368 -6.92 6.28 -6.77
C GLU A 368 -6.13 6.79 -7.98
N LEU A 369 -4.82 6.51 -8.01
CA LEU A 369 -3.92 6.69 -9.13
C LEU A 369 -3.59 5.33 -9.74
N SER A 370 -4.32 4.93 -10.79
CA SER A 370 -4.13 3.64 -11.47
C SER A 370 -3.40 3.84 -12.80
N GLU A 371 -2.10 3.50 -12.83
CA GLU A 371 -1.22 3.65 -14.00
C GLU A 371 -1.23 5.08 -14.59
N SER A 372 -1.50 6.08 -13.75
CA SER A 372 -1.43 7.50 -14.12
C SER A 372 0.01 7.97 -14.27
N GLN A 373 0.21 9.15 -14.88
CA GLN A 373 1.52 9.69 -15.19
C GLN A 373 1.66 11.11 -14.66
N ASN A 374 2.79 11.39 -14.00
CA ASN A 374 3.23 12.72 -13.59
C ASN A 374 2.19 13.50 -12.77
N VAL A 375 1.41 12.80 -11.92
CA VAL A 375 0.44 13.48 -11.06
C VAL A 375 1.19 14.21 -9.94
N LYS A 376 0.89 15.49 -9.73
CA LYS A 376 1.43 16.25 -8.60
C LYS A 376 0.47 16.22 -7.42
N ILE A 377 0.93 15.76 -6.25
CA ILE A 377 0.18 15.79 -4.99
C ILE A 377 0.92 16.70 -4.01
N ASP A 378 0.25 17.74 -3.52
CA ASP A 378 0.85 18.79 -2.68
C ASP A 378 -0.17 19.32 -1.67
N GLY A 379 -0.11 18.84 -0.42
CA GLY A 379 -1.06 19.20 0.63
C GLY A 379 -2.41 18.51 0.50
N LEU A 380 -2.42 17.22 0.12
CA LEU A 380 -3.64 16.41 0.03
C LEU A 380 -4.07 15.93 1.41
N THR A 381 -5.35 16.10 1.75
CA THR A 381 -5.94 15.57 2.99
C THR A 381 -7.08 14.63 2.64
N VAL A 382 -7.06 13.39 3.12
CA VAL A 382 -8.12 12.40 2.94
C VAL A 382 -8.61 11.92 4.29
N THR A 383 -9.91 12.05 4.54
CA THR A 383 -10.49 11.74 5.86
C THR A 383 -11.78 10.96 5.77
N GLU A 384 -11.98 10.03 6.71
CA GLU A 384 -13.23 9.30 6.88
C GLU A 384 -13.72 8.59 5.60
N SER A 385 -12.79 8.16 4.74
CA SER A 385 -13.18 7.31 3.60
C SER A 385 -13.65 5.95 4.12
N GLU A 386 -14.60 5.32 3.45
CA GLU A 386 -15.11 4.00 3.85
C GLU A 386 -14.04 2.91 3.70
N ASN A 387 -13.22 3.00 2.66
CA ASN A 387 -12.12 2.10 2.35
C ASN A 387 -10.78 2.84 2.50
N ASP A 388 -9.86 2.66 1.55
CA ASP A 388 -8.55 3.26 1.59
C ASP A 388 -8.63 4.79 1.36
N GLY A 389 -7.76 5.55 2.02
CA GLY A 389 -7.67 6.99 1.80
C GLY A 389 -7.06 7.32 0.42
N VAL A 390 -5.80 6.93 0.23
CA VAL A 390 -5.06 7.15 -1.02
C VAL A 390 -4.58 5.81 -1.57
N VAL A 391 -4.85 5.55 -2.84
CA VAL A 391 -4.40 4.35 -3.56
C VAL A 391 -3.47 4.77 -4.70
N LEU A 392 -2.23 4.26 -4.67
CA LEU A 392 -1.23 4.40 -5.73
C LEU A 392 -1.00 3.02 -6.34
N ASN A 393 -1.43 2.81 -7.57
CA ASN A 393 -1.41 1.51 -8.23
C ASN A 393 -0.73 1.59 -9.60
N GLY A 394 0.59 1.37 -9.61
CA GLY A 394 1.40 1.39 -10.82
C GLY A 394 1.55 2.76 -11.46
N ASP A 395 1.32 3.84 -10.69
CA ASP A 395 1.55 5.21 -11.12
C ASP A 395 3.03 5.48 -11.41
N ARG A 396 3.28 6.49 -12.25
CA ARG A 396 4.62 6.79 -12.76
C ARG A 396 4.91 8.27 -12.70
N GLY A 397 6.09 8.64 -12.22
CA GLY A 397 6.52 10.04 -12.12
C GLY A 397 5.66 10.91 -11.18
N THR A 398 4.81 10.30 -10.34
CA THR A 398 4.01 11.04 -9.35
C THR A 398 4.94 11.73 -8.36
N THR A 399 4.61 12.97 -8.03
CA THR A 399 5.32 13.72 -6.99
C THR A 399 4.40 13.91 -5.80
N MET A 400 4.92 13.72 -4.59
CA MET A 400 4.13 13.67 -3.37
C MET A 400 4.74 14.59 -2.32
N ALA A 401 3.90 15.43 -1.72
CA ALA A 401 4.25 16.25 -0.57
C ALA A 401 3.02 16.49 0.31
N GLY A 402 3.18 16.31 1.62
CA GLY A 402 2.19 16.70 2.61
C GLY A 402 0.85 15.98 2.48
N ILE A 403 0.88 14.66 2.30
CA ILE A 403 -0.32 13.81 2.30
C ILE A 403 -0.73 13.53 3.75
N ARG A 404 -2.00 13.76 4.09
CA ARG A 404 -2.62 13.38 5.36
C ARG A 404 -3.75 12.39 5.10
N ALA A 405 -3.72 11.23 5.75
CA ALA A 405 -4.78 10.23 5.65
C ALA A 405 -5.28 9.84 7.04
N GLU A 406 -6.51 10.23 7.38
CA GLU A 406 -7.01 10.15 8.76
C GLU A 406 -8.35 9.41 8.84
N ARG A 407 -8.44 8.46 9.78
CA ARG A 407 -9.70 7.79 10.16
C ARG A 407 -10.43 7.16 8.98
N ASN A 408 -9.69 6.62 8.02
CA ASN A 408 -10.27 5.87 6.90
C ASN A 408 -10.58 4.43 7.35
N GLY A 409 -11.63 3.83 6.80
CA GLY A 409 -12.14 2.51 7.17
C GLY A 409 -11.28 1.33 6.71
N ALA A 410 -10.26 1.57 5.89
CA ALA A 410 -9.19 0.63 5.59
C ALA A 410 -7.80 1.23 5.87
N ASN A 411 -6.90 1.27 4.88
CA ASN A 411 -5.56 1.83 5.06
C ASN A 411 -5.57 3.35 4.82
N GLY A 412 -4.63 4.07 5.44
CA GLY A 412 -4.43 5.48 5.14
C GLY A 412 -3.94 5.67 3.69
N VAL A 413 -2.82 5.02 3.36
CA VAL A 413 -2.22 5.03 2.02
C VAL A 413 -1.84 3.61 1.60
N TYR A 414 -2.32 3.18 0.45
CA TYR A 414 -1.98 1.90 -0.18
C TYR A 414 -1.18 2.13 -1.46
N ILE A 415 0.01 1.52 -1.55
CA ILE A 415 0.93 1.68 -2.66
C ILE A 415 1.27 0.31 -3.22
N SER A 416 1.11 0.14 -4.54
CA SER A 416 1.48 -1.08 -5.25
C SER A 416 1.88 -0.84 -6.69
N GLY A 417 2.61 -1.80 -7.26
CA GLY A 417 3.18 -1.71 -8.61
C GLY A 417 4.44 -2.56 -8.69
N GLU A 418 4.98 -2.83 -9.89
CA GLU A 418 6.17 -3.67 -10.04
C GLU A 418 7.46 -2.97 -9.60
N THR A 419 7.58 -1.67 -9.87
CA THR A 419 8.78 -0.86 -9.60
C THR A 419 8.40 0.53 -9.16
N ALA A 420 9.12 1.08 -8.18
CA ALA A 420 9.02 2.50 -7.88
C ALA A 420 9.81 3.32 -8.91
N GLU A 421 9.15 4.22 -9.63
CA GLU A 421 9.81 5.23 -10.48
C GLU A 421 10.01 6.57 -9.74
N HIS A 422 9.50 6.69 -8.52
CA HIS A 422 9.58 7.89 -7.69
C HIS A 422 9.71 7.54 -6.19
N PRO A 423 10.25 8.46 -5.37
CA PRO A 423 10.22 8.33 -3.92
C PRO A 423 8.78 8.34 -3.38
N ILE A 424 8.57 7.60 -2.29
CA ILE A 424 7.34 7.60 -1.49
C ILE A 424 7.63 8.41 -0.24
N SER A 425 7.09 9.63 -0.15
CA SER A 425 7.44 10.52 0.96
C SER A 425 6.36 11.51 1.39
N GLY A 426 6.57 12.09 2.58
CA GLY A 426 5.74 13.18 3.10
C GLY A 426 4.32 12.76 3.43
N ILE A 427 4.15 11.56 3.98
CA ILE A 427 2.86 10.98 4.36
C ILE A 427 2.72 11.01 5.89
N SER A 428 1.57 11.50 6.36
CA SER A 428 1.14 11.40 7.74
C SER A 428 -0.19 10.67 7.83
N THR A 429 -0.30 9.69 8.74
CA THR A 429 -1.52 8.92 8.95
C THR A 429 -1.94 8.92 10.41
N VAL A 430 -3.26 8.99 10.64
CA VAL A 430 -3.82 8.99 12.00
C VAL A 430 -5.09 8.15 12.07
N GLY A 431 -5.11 7.15 12.95
CA GLY A 431 -6.34 6.49 13.36
C GLY A 431 -7.09 5.74 12.26
N ASN A 432 -6.41 5.23 11.22
CA ASN A 432 -7.04 4.40 10.20
C ASN A 432 -7.36 3.00 10.75
N GLU A 433 -8.40 2.34 10.25
CA GLU A 433 -8.85 1.02 10.76
C GLU A 433 -7.90 -0.14 10.44
N LEU A 434 -7.04 0.01 9.44
CA LEU A 434 -5.98 -0.95 9.13
C LEU A 434 -4.59 -0.34 9.35
N TYR A 435 -3.75 -0.33 8.32
CA TYR A 435 -2.41 0.22 8.42
C TYR A 435 -2.41 1.69 8.01
N GLY A 436 -1.53 2.48 8.60
CA GLY A 436 -1.24 3.82 8.11
C GLY A 436 -0.80 3.77 6.66
N VAL A 437 0.30 3.06 6.38
CA VAL A 437 0.86 2.90 5.04
C VAL A 437 1.06 1.43 4.68
N VAL A 438 0.69 1.05 3.45
CA VAL A 438 0.99 -0.25 2.88
C VAL A 438 1.81 -0.08 1.61
N VAL A 439 2.93 -0.80 1.53
CA VAL A 439 3.74 -0.92 0.31
C VAL A 439 3.72 -2.39 -0.11
N SER A 440 3.13 -2.67 -1.27
CA SER A 440 2.90 -4.03 -1.74
C SER A 440 3.40 -4.31 -3.15
N ARG A 441 4.10 -5.44 -3.34
CA ARG A 441 4.64 -5.90 -4.64
C ARG A 441 5.68 -4.98 -5.29
N MET A 442 6.21 -4.02 -4.54
CA MET A 442 7.14 -3.01 -5.04
C MET A 442 8.59 -3.51 -5.02
N LYS A 443 9.32 -3.22 -6.10
CA LYS A 443 10.77 -3.38 -6.17
C LYS A 443 11.52 -2.04 -6.16
N GLY A 444 12.59 -1.95 -5.37
CA GLY A 444 13.53 -0.82 -5.39
C GLY A 444 13.01 0.47 -4.74
N ALA A 445 11.89 0.42 -4.02
CA ALA A 445 11.23 1.61 -3.50
C ALA A 445 12.04 2.32 -2.41
N GLN A 446 11.99 3.65 -2.42
CA GLN A 446 12.54 4.51 -1.38
C GLN A 446 11.38 5.15 -0.62
N VAL A 447 11.17 4.76 0.63
CA VAL A 447 10.10 5.25 1.51
C VAL A 447 10.72 6.14 2.57
N THR A 448 10.33 7.40 2.66
CA THR A 448 10.99 8.35 3.57
C THR A 448 10.08 9.45 4.12
N GLY A 449 10.34 9.93 5.34
CA GLY A 449 9.59 11.03 5.95
C GLY A 449 8.13 10.67 6.15
N ILE A 450 7.89 9.54 6.83
CA ILE A 450 6.56 8.99 7.08
C ILE A 450 6.27 9.07 8.58
N THR A 451 5.10 9.56 8.96
CA THR A 451 4.65 9.62 10.35
C THR A 451 3.30 8.92 10.49
N THR A 452 3.19 7.98 11.43
CA THR A 452 1.97 7.20 11.65
C THR A 452 1.57 7.23 13.12
N GLU A 453 0.29 7.44 13.42
CA GLU A 453 -0.22 7.52 14.79
C GLU A 453 -1.54 6.76 14.98
N GLY A 454 -1.58 5.82 15.91
CA GLY A 454 -2.82 5.18 16.36
C GLY A 454 -3.62 4.43 15.29
N ASP A 455 -2.99 3.98 14.20
CA ASP A 455 -3.66 3.12 13.21
C ASP A 455 -3.92 1.74 13.80
N GLN A 456 -5.09 1.15 13.55
CA GLN A 456 -5.60 0.03 14.36
C GLN A 456 -4.93 -1.33 14.04
N ALA A 457 -4.27 -1.48 12.89
CA ALA A 457 -3.45 -2.65 12.58
C ALA A 457 -1.94 -2.39 12.73
N GLY A 458 -1.48 -1.19 12.35
CA GLY A 458 -0.08 -0.79 12.50
C GLY A 458 0.34 0.39 11.63
N GLY A 459 1.56 0.88 11.81
CA GLY A 459 2.08 2.04 11.09
C GLY A 459 2.38 1.73 9.62
N LEU A 460 3.29 0.78 9.37
CA LEU A 460 3.73 0.42 8.02
C LEU A 460 3.69 -1.08 7.77
N ARG A 461 3.13 -1.48 6.64
CA ARG A 461 3.18 -2.86 6.12
C ARG A 461 3.99 -2.94 4.83
N LEU A 462 5.01 -3.81 4.81
CA LEU A 462 5.76 -4.20 3.63
C LEU A 462 5.36 -5.63 3.23
N ASN A 463 4.72 -5.77 2.06
CA ASN A 463 4.16 -7.05 1.59
C ASN A 463 4.69 -7.38 0.20
N GLN A 464 5.37 -8.52 0.03
CA GLN A 464 6.02 -8.85 -1.25
C GLN A 464 6.95 -7.73 -1.75
N ALA A 465 7.62 -7.05 -0.81
CA ALA A 465 8.50 -5.93 -1.10
C ALA A 465 9.93 -6.42 -1.37
N VAL A 466 10.57 -5.91 -2.41
CA VAL A 466 11.92 -6.33 -2.82
C VAL A 466 12.84 -5.12 -2.91
N ASP A 467 14.01 -5.18 -2.29
CA ASP A 467 15.01 -4.10 -2.33
C ASP A 467 14.44 -2.73 -1.90
N VAL A 468 13.62 -2.70 -0.85
CA VAL A 468 12.96 -1.49 -0.35
C VAL A 468 13.75 -0.89 0.81
N THR A 469 14.04 0.41 0.71
CA THR A 469 14.63 1.19 1.79
C THR A 469 13.57 2.06 2.45
N VAL A 470 13.46 1.98 3.77
CA VAL A 470 12.64 2.85 4.61
C VAL A 470 13.56 3.68 5.48
N SER A 471 13.41 4.99 5.45
CA SER A 471 14.17 5.91 6.31
C SER A 471 13.30 7.03 6.90
N ASP A 472 13.73 7.65 7.99
CA ASP A 472 13.00 8.77 8.61
C ASP A 472 11.51 8.42 8.83
N PHE A 473 11.28 7.25 9.43
CA PHE A 473 9.96 6.72 9.74
C PHE A 473 9.69 6.89 11.23
N THR A 474 8.56 7.52 11.56
CA THR A 474 8.08 7.68 12.92
C THR A 474 6.75 6.96 13.11
N ALA A 475 6.65 6.12 14.15
CA ALA A 475 5.40 5.50 14.57
C ALA A 475 5.14 5.73 16.06
N THR A 476 3.92 6.16 16.39
CA THR A 476 3.48 6.36 17.77
C THR A 476 2.20 5.60 18.03
N ASP A 477 2.16 4.89 19.17
CA ASP A 477 0.98 4.16 19.66
C ASP A 477 0.40 3.12 18.67
N GLN A 478 1.26 2.57 17.81
CA GLN A 478 0.88 1.57 16.84
C GLN A 478 0.81 0.17 17.48
N PRO A 479 -0.21 -0.65 17.17
CA PRO A 479 -0.22 -2.07 17.54
C PRO A 479 1.00 -2.82 16.97
N ILE A 480 1.39 -2.50 15.74
CA ILE A 480 2.64 -2.91 15.12
C ILE A 480 3.26 -1.69 14.42
N GLY A 481 4.47 -1.29 14.78
CA GLY A 481 5.15 -0.17 14.12
C GLY A 481 5.43 -0.45 12.65
N ILE A 482 6.23 -1.50 12.37
CA ILE A 482 6.53 -1.98 11.01
C ILE A 482 6.31 -3.49 10.95
N PHE A 483 5.57 -3.94 9.94
CA PHE A 483 5.34 -5.35 9.66
C PHE A 483 5.85 -5.72 8.26
N THR A 484 6.77 -6.69 8.18
CA THR A 484 7.26 -7.23 6.91
C THR A 484 6.81 -8.68 6.74
N HIS A 485 6.16 -8.99 5.61
CA HIS A 485 5.70 -10.36 5.35
C HIS A 485 5.58 -10.72 3.86
N VAL A 486 5.26 -11.99 3.62
CA VAL A 486 5.03 -12.65 2.33
C VAL A 486 6.14 -12.38 1.33
N GLY A 487 7.25 -13.12 1.47
CA GLY A 487 8.32 -13.13 0.46
C GLY A 487 9.03 -11.78 0.27
N SER A 488 9.00 -10.92 1.29
CA SER A 488 9.73 -9.66 1.26
C SER A 488 11.24 -9.90 1.44
N THR A 489 12.09 -9.21 0.69
CA THR A 489 13.54 -9.41 0.76
C THR A 489 14.35 -8.16 0.39
N GLY A 490 15.58 -8.05 0.90
CA GLY A 490 16.44 -6.89 0.63
C GLY A 490 15.92 -5.60 1.27
N ILE A 491 15.29 -5.71 2.44
CA ILE A 491 14.67 -4.58 3.13
C ILE A 491 15.72 -3.87 3.99
N VAL A 492 15.80 -2.54 3.89
CA VAL A 492 16.64 -1.71 4.77
C VAL A 492 15.73 -0.77 5.55
N LEU A 493 15.79 -0.84 6.88
CA LEU A 493 15.10 0.05 7.81
C LEU A 493 16.17 0.89 8.53
N ASP A 494 16.23 2.20 8.25
CA ASP A 494 17.33 3.07 8.68
C ASP A 494 16.81 4.34 9.36
N GLY A 495 17.21 4.61 10.61
CA GLY A 495 16.72 5.80 11.31
C GLY A 495 15.24 5.70 11.65
N ILE A 496 14.80 4.55 12.15
CA ILE A 496 13.41 4.32 12.53
C ILE A 496 13.19 4.77 13.98
N HIS A 497 12.14 5.53 14.21
CA HIS A 497 11.73 6.01 15.53
C HIS A 497 10.36 5.46 15.88
N MET A 498 10.27 4.69 16.97
CA MET A 498 9.01 4.15 17.44
C MET A 498 8.83 4.43 18.92
N THR A 499 7.67 4.96 19.28
CA THR A 499 7.30 5.22 20.67
C THR A 499 5.99 4.55 21.02
N SER A 500 5.97 3.92 22.19
CA SER A 500 4.83 3.18 22.68
C SER A 500 4.41 2.04 21.73
N GLY A 501 3.16 1.60 21.79
CA GLY A 501 2.66 0.53 20.94
C GLY A 501 2.81 -0.87 21.55
N ARG A 502 2.38 -1.89 20.80
CA ARG A 502 2.43 -3.28 21.27
C ARG A 502 3.68 -4.00 20.78
N ARG A 503 4.01 -3.86 19.50
CA ARG A 503 5.23 -4.39 18.88
C ARG A 503 5.87 -3.31 18.02
N GLY A 504 7.20 -3.20 18.05
CA GLY A 504 7.93 -2.30 17.17
C GLY A 504 8.05 -2.85 15.75
N VAL A 505 9.15 -3.52 15.45
CA VAL A 505 9.41 -4.18 14.16
C VAL A 505 9.07 -5.66 14.26
N VAL A 506 8.26 -6.15 13.31
CA VAL A 506 7.89 -7.57 13.21
C VAL A 506 8.28 -8.09 11.83
N VAL A 507 9.20 -9.05 11.83
CA VAL A 507 9.72 -9.71 10.63
C VAL A 507 9.14 -11.11 10.54
N GLU A 508 8.20 -11.32 9.61
CA GLU A 508 7.55 -12.61 9.41
C GLU A 508 8.49 -13.65 8.78
N LYS A 509 8.18 -14.94 8.95
CA LYS A 509 9.05 -16.07 8.56
C LYS A 509 9.46 -16.12 7.10
N SER A 510 8.60 -15.64 6.21
CA SER A 510 8.90 -15.60 4.78
C SER A 510 9.80 -14.42 4.37
N THR A 511 10.15 -13.53 5.31
CA THR A 511 11.05 -12.40 5.04
C THR A 511 12.51 -12.83 5.13
N THR A 512 13.33 -12.41 4.17
CA THR A 512 14.78 -12.66 4.19
C THR A 512 15.60 -11.40 3.93
N ASN A 513 16.89 -11.40 4.29
CA ASN A 513 17.84 -10.33 3.95
C ASN A 513 17.30 -8.93 4.34
N LEU A 514 17.00 -8.74 5.62
CA LEU A 514 16.56 -7.46 6.18
C LEU A 514 17.65 -6.87 7.07
N GLU A 515 17.92 -5.59 6.92
CA GLU A 515 18.77 -4.82 7.82
C GLU A 515 17.94 -3.76 8.55
N LEU A 516 17.96 -3.78 9.88
CA LEU A 516 17.45 -2.71 10.74
C LEU A 516 18.65 -2.00 11.38
N ARG A 517 18.77 -0.69 11.20
CA ARG A 517 19.92 0.05 11.73
C ARG A 517 19.61 1.46 12.20
N ASN A 518 20.48 1.99 13.05
CA ASN A 518 20.45 3.37 13.55
C ASN A 518 19.06 3.80 14.08
N SER A 519 18.35 2.88 14.74
CA SER A 519 16.93 3.05 15.08
C SER A 519 16.72 3.09 16.60
N THR A 520 15.66 3.77 17.03
CA THR A 520 15.25 3.87 18.43
C THR A 520 13.82 3.35 18.59
N ILE A 521 13.62 2.40 19.51
CA ILE A 521 12.31 1.81 19.81
C ILE A 521 12.07 1.87 21.33
N GLU A 522 11.04 2.59 21.75
CA GLU A 522 10.75 2.84 23.17
C GLU A 522 9.35 2.34 23.56
N GLY A 523 9.22 1.75 24.74
CA GLY A 523 7.92 1.49 25.38
C GLY A 523 7.09 0.35 24.75
N SER A 524 7.75 -0.57 24.04
CA SER A 524 7.06 -1.70 23.39
C SER A 524 6.51 -2.71 24.41
N ARG A 525 5.17 -2.84 24.48
CA ARG A 525 4.50 -3.70 25.49
C ARG A 525 4.71 -5.21 25.33
N VAL A 526 5.10 -5.68 24.14
CA VAL A 526 5.38 -7.11 23.87
C VAL A 526 6.81 -7.32 23.43
N SER A 527 7.23 -6.66 22.35
CA SER A 527 8.60 -6.80 21.84
C SER A 527 8.97 -5.60 20.98
N ALA A 528 10.17 -5.06 21.14
CA ALA A 528 10.66 -4.00 20.26
C ALA A 528 11.00 -4.55 18.87
N VAL A 529 11.73 -5.66 18.80
CA VAL A 529 12.03 -6.37 17.54
C VAL A 529 11.64 -7.84 17.65
N ASN A 530 10.75 -8.32 16.79
CA ASN A 530 10.36 -9.73 16.69
C ASN A 530 10.79 -10.29 15.33
N ILE A 531 11.58 -11.35 15.34
CA ILE A 531 12.20 -11.91 14.14
C ILE A 531 11.80 -13.38 13.98
N GLY A 532 11.04 -13.67 12.93
CA GLY A 532 10.79 -15.02 12.43
C GLY A 532 11.51 -15.34 11.12
N GLY A 533 12.01 -14.33 10.40
CA GLY A 533 12.69 -14.45 9.10
C GLY A 533 14.15 -14.91 9.17
N LYS A 534 14.86 -14.85 8.03
CA LYS A 534 16.26 -15.28 7.90
C LYS A 534 17.18 -14.20 7.34
N ASP A 535 18.48 -14.31 7.60
CA ASP A 535 19.49 -13.35 7.13
C ASP A 535 19.19 -11.92 7.61
N ILE A 536 18.90 -11.77 8.90
CA ILE A 536 18.46 -10.51 9.49
C ILE A 536 19.60 -9.88 10.27
N ARG A 537 19.87 -8.60 10.01
CA ARG A 537 20.89 -7.81 10.72
C ARG A 537 20.23 -6.69 11.49
N VAL A 538 20.61 -6.52 12.74
CA VAL A 538 20.17 -5.43 13.62
C VAL A 538 21.43 -4.70 14.10
N ASN A 539 21.65 -3.48 13.63
CA ASN A 539 22.93 -2.76 13.76
C ASN A 539 22.75 -1.40 14.43
N GLY A 540 23.32 -1.20 15.62
CA GLY A 540 23.27 0.11 16.30
C GLY A 540 21.84 0.53 16.66
N VAL A 541 21.01 -0.42 17.10
CA VAL A 541 19.63 -0.17 17.51
C VAL A 541 19.56 0.04 19.01
N GLN A 542 18.84 1.08 19.41
CA GLN A 542 18.55 1.41 20.80
C GLN A 542 17.13 0.99 21.14
N VAL A 543 16.98 0.25 22.22
CA VAL A 543 15.69 -0.18 22.75
C VAL A 543 15.57 0.27 24.20
N ALA A 544 14.46 0.94 24.53
CA ALA A 544 14.18 1.37 25.89
C ALA A 544 12.81 0.84 26.35
N ASP A 545 12.74 0.39 27.61
CA ASP A 545 11.49 0.02 28.30
C ASP A 545 10.58 -0.94 27.52
N ALA A 546 11.19 -1.90 26.82
CA ALA A 546 10.46 -2.95 26.11
C ALA A 546 10.27 -4.19 27.00
N ARG A 547 9.12 -4.85 26.89
CA ARG A 547 8.95 -6.15 27.57
C ARG A 547 10.00 -7.17 27.12
N SER A 548 10.28 -7.23 25.83
CA SER A 548 11.43 -7.97 25.29
C SER A 548 12.09 -7.09 24.24
N ALA A 549 13.38 -6.83 24.35
CA ALA A 549 14.03 -5.97 23.37
C ALA A 549 14.10 -6.66 22.00
N VAL A 550 14.61 -7.90 21.97
CA VAL A 550 14.65 -8.72 20.76
C VAL A 550 14.10 -10.11 21.05
N ARG A 551 13.23 -10.60 20.17
CA ARG A 551 12.70 -11.96 20.25
C ARG A 551 12.90 -12.69 18.92
N LEU A 552 13.61 -13.82 18.99
CA LEU A 552 13.93 -14.68 17.85
C LEU A 552 13.05 -15.93 17.91
N GLU A 553 12.12 -16.02 16.96
CA GLU A 553 11.11 -17.05 16.89
C GLU A 553 11.64 -18.35 16.25
N ARG A 554 10.91 -19.45 16.46
CA ARG A 554 11.24 -20.73 15.86
C ARG A 554 11.24 -20.64 14.33
N GLY A 555 12.34 -21.04 13.71
CA GLY A 555 12.57 -21.03 12.27
C GLY A 555 13.39 -19.83 11.77
N SER A 556 13.71 -18.86 12.63
CA SER A 556 14.61 -17.76 12.27
C SER A 556 16.05 -18.26 12.17
N GLY A 557 16.84 -17.74 11.23
CA GLY A 557 18.22 -18.20 11.00
C GLY A 557 19.16 -17.14 10.47
N HIS A 558 20.45 -17.27 10.74
CA HIS A 558 21.49 -16.34 10.29
C HIS A 558 21.21 -14.90 10.79
N ILE A 559 21.04 -14.77 12.11
CA ILE A 559 20.67 -13.50 12.74
C ILE A 559 21.91 -12.84 13.35
N GLN A 560 22.11 -11.55 13.08
CA GLN A 560 23.21 -10.77 13.62
C GLN A 560 22.66 -9.56 14.38
N LEU A 561 22.98 -9.47 15.67
CA LEU A 561 22.65 -8.35 16.53
C LEU A 561 23.97 -7.65 16.90
N ASN A 562 24.26 -6.49 16.32
CA ASN A 562 25.54 -5.80 16.47
C ASN A 562 25.37 -4.42 17.11
N GLY A 563 26.13 -4.14 18.17
CA GLY A 563 26.16 -2.82 18.80
C GLY A 563 24.80 -2.37 19.33
N MET A 564 23.98 -3.31 19.82
CA MET A 564 22.67 -3.00 20.38
C MET A 564 22.79 -2.40 21.77
N THR A 565 21.95 -1.41 22.07
CA THR A 565 21.79 -0.86 23.42
C THR A 565 20.38 -1.13 23.90
N ILE A 566 20.25 -1.77 25.07
CA ILE A 566 18.99 -2.05 25.74
C ILE A 566 19.02 -1.35 27.09
N ASP A 567 18.04 -0.49 27.36
CA ASP A 567 17.91 0.22 28.64
C ASP A 567 16.53 -0.04 29.26
N GLY A 568 16.53 -0.65 30.45
CA GLY A 568 15.31 -1.08 31.12
C GLY A 568 14.59 -2.23 30.42
N GLY A 569 13.30 -2.35 30.71
CA GLY A 569 12.47 -3.44 30.20
C GLY A 569 12.65 -4.76 30.96
N ARG A 570 11.95 -5.80 30.50
CA ARG A 570 11.87 -7.08 31.22
C ARG A 570 12.89 -8.11 30.74
N ASP A 571 12.87 -8.46 29.46
CA ASP A 571 13.86 -9.34 28.84
C ASP A 571 14.69 -8.54 27.81
N GLY A 572 15.99 -8.83 27.71
CA GLY A 572 16.83 -8.26 26.65
C GLY A 572 16.65 -9.02 25.34
N VAL A 573 17.56 -9.95 25.04
CA VAL A 573 17.48 -10.81 23.85
C VAL A 573 16.94 -12.19 24.24
N VAL A 574 15.85 -12.62 23.60
CA VAL A 574 15.23 -13.94 23.82
C VAL A 574 15.27 -14.76 22.53
N ALA A 575 16.06 -15.84 22.52
CA ALA A 575 16.16 -16.76 21.39
C ALA A 575 15.51 -18.11 21.70
N SER A 576 14.52 -18.51 20.90
CA SER A 576 13.85 -19.80 21.04
C SER A 576 14.68 -20.96 20.48
N GLY A 577 14.45 -22.19 20.97
CA GLY A 577 15.30 -23.34 20.63
C GLY A 577 15.21 -23.91 19.22
N GLY A 578 14.45 -23.27 18.32
CA GLY A 578 14.53 -23.56 16.88
C GLY A 578 14.92 -22.35 16.05
N ALA A 579 15.51 -21.33 16.68
CA ALA A 579 16.32 -20.35 15.99
C ALA A 579 17.75 -20.91 15.81
N GLU A 580 18.43 -20.50 14.74
CA GLU A 580 19.75 -21.04 14.35
C GLU A 580 20.71 -19.92 13.93
N ASP A 581 22.01 -20.18 14.02
CA ASP A 581 23.09 -19.27 13.57
C ASP A 581 22.92 -17.82 14.07
N ILE A 582 22.82 -17.68 15.39
CA ILE A 582 22.63 -16.41 16.07
C ILE A 582 23.99 -15.86 16.52
N LEU A 583 24.31 -14.65 16.09
CA LEU A 583 25.45 -13.86 16.56
C LEU A 583 24.93 -12.62 17.30
N ILE A 584 25.30 -12.49 18.57
CA ILE A 584 25.11 -11.30 19.39
C ILE A 584 26.49 -10.70 19.63
N ASN A 585 26.72 -9.48 19.15
CA ASN A 585 28.01 -8.83 19.15
C ASN A 585 27.92 -7.42 19.75
N GLU A 586 28.77 -7.11 20.74
CA GLU A 586 28.86 -5.79 21.39
C GLU A 586 27.51 -5.32 21.98
N LEU A 587 26.84 -6.18 22.74
CA LEU A 587 25.57 -5.83 23.41
C LEU A 587 25.82 -4.98 24.65
N THR A 588 25.14 -3.85 24.77
CA THR A 588 25.02 -3.10 26.03
C THR A 588 23.61 -3.28 26.59
N ALA A 589 23.47 -3.94 27.74
CA ALA A 589 22.18 -4.12 28.40
C ALA A 589 22.23 -3.53 29.82
N ASN A 590 21.40 -2.53 30.07
CA ASN A 590 21.36 -1.79 31.34
C ASN A 590 20.01 -2.00 32.00
N HIS A 591 20.01 -2.47 33.25
CA HIS A 591 18.83 -2.55 34.11
C HIS A 591 17.64 -3.34 33.51
N VAL A 592 17.93 -4.36 32.71
CA VAL A 592 16.93 -5.34 32.27
C VAL A 592 16.48 -6.16 33.49
N GLU A 593 15.17 -6.23 33.78
CA GLU A 593 14.66 -6.81 35.03
C GLU A 593 14.96 -8.32 35.19
N ASP A 594 14.67 -9.12 34.16
CA ASP A 594 14.85 -10.58 34.16
C ASP A 594 16.21 -10.95 33.57
N ASP A 595 16.23 -11.46 32.33
CA ASP A 595 17.43 -11.96 31.66
C ASP A 595 17.90 -10.96 30.59
N ALA A 596 19.16 -10.51 30.64
CA ALA A 596 19.70 -9.66 29.58
C ALA A 596 19.87 -10.45 28.26
N ILE A 597 20.27 -11.72 28.36
CA ILE A 597 20.25 -12.67 27.24
C ILE A 597 19.66 -13.99 27.74
N ARG A 598 18.60 -14.48 27.09
CA ARG A 598 18.09 -15.84 27.25
C ARG A 598 18.13 -16.56 25.92
N THR A 599 18.91 -17.63 25.82
CA THR A 599 19.05 -18.39 24.57
C THR A 599 18.85 -19.88 24.76
N GLU A 600 17.93 -20.41 23.96
CA GLU A 600 17.74 -21.85 23.76
C GLU A 600 18.24 -22.28 22.36
N SER A 601 18.79 -21.34 21.57
CA SER A 601 19.30 -21.60 20.22
C SER A 601 20.62 -22.39 20.27
N PRO A 602 20.71 -23.55 19.60
CA PRO A 602 21.96 -24.27 19.45
C PRO A 602 23.00 -23.44 18.69
N GLY A 603 24.24 -23.48 19.16
CA GLY A 603 25.38 -22.81 18.52
C GLY A 603 25.39 -21.29 18.63
N ALA A 604 24.59 -20.69 19.52
CA ALA A 604 24.57 -19.23 19.68
C ALA A 604 25.96 -18.68 20.05
N GLN A 605 26.35 -17.58 19.41
CA GLN A 605 27.62 -16.89 19.64
C GLN A 605 27.33 -15.52 20.28
N ILE A 606 27.84 -15.31 21.49
CA ILE A 606 27.70 -14.08 22.25
C ILE A 606 29.11 -13.52 22.47
N THR A 607 29.43 -12.40 21.83
CA THR A 607 30.79 -11.85 21.79
C THR A 607 30.80 -10.36 22.13
N GLY A 608 31.58 -9.94 23.11
CA GLY A 608 31.73 -8.52 23.43
C GLY A 608 30.47 -7.89 24.05
N GLY A 609 30.66 -6.85 24.86
CA GLY A 609 29.57 -6.09 25.45
C GLY A 609 29.58 -6.02 26.97
N THR A 610 28.56 -5.36 27.52
CA THR A 610 28.41 -5.09 28.95
C THR A 610 26.96 -5.28 29.36
N ILE A 611 26.76 -6.04 30.43
CA ILE A 611 25.47 -6.24 31.08
C ILE A 611 25.56 -5.63 32.48
N THR A 612 24.62 -4.75 32.84
CA THR A 612 24.58 -4.10 34.15
C THR A 612 23.20 -4.31 34.80
N GLY A 613 23.17 -4.89 36.00
CA GLY A 613 21.94 -5.15 36.76
C GLY A 613 21.18 -6.39 36.29
N GLY A 614 19.95 -6.53 36.80
CA GLY A 614 19.01 -7.61 36.42
C GLY A 614 19.06 -8.86 37.28
N THR A 615 18.14 -9.78 36.99
CA THR A 615 18.08 -11.08 37.69
C THR A 615 19.20 -11.99 37.20
N THR A 616 19.28 -12.21 35.89
CA THR A 616 20.33 -13.03 35.27
C THR A 616 21.02 -12.25 34.17
N GLY A 617 22.35 -12.29 34.14
CA GLY A 617 23.09 -11.76 32.99
C GLY A 617 22.79 -12.58 31.74
N ILE A 618 23.15 -13.87 31.74
CA ILE A 618 22.94 -14.76 30.59
C ILE A 618 22.33 -16.09 31.05
N ASP A 619 21.14 -16.46 30.55
CA ASP A 619 20.54 -17.80 30.66
C ASP A 619 20.73 -18.59 29.35
N VAL A 620 21.36 -19.76 29.45
CA VAL A 620 21.69 -20.62 28.31
C VAL A 620 21.11 -22.02 28.51
N ALA A 621 20.27 -22.45 27.58
CA ALA A 621 19.64 -23.78 27.57
C ALA A 621 20.05 -24.68 26.40
N ALA A 622 20.99 -24.25 25.55
CA ALA A 622 21.57 -25.04 24.45
C ALA A 622 23.07 -24.74 24.28
N ALA A 623 23.77 -25.44 23.38
CA ALA A 623 25.18 -25.16 23.12
C ALA A 623 25.40 -23.68 22.75
N ALA A 624 26.37 -23.03 23.39
CA ALA A 624 26.69 -21.63 23.13
C ALA A 624 28.17 -21.33 23.37
N THR A 625 28.67 -20.29 22.70
CA THR A 625 29.98 -19.69 22.96
C THR A 625 29.80 -18.26 23.44
N ILE A 626 30.37 -17.95 24.61
CA ILE A 626 30.32 -16.64 25.26
C ILE A 626 31.76 -16.13 25.36
N THR A 627 32.05 -14.97 24.80
CA THR A 627 33.42 -14.43 24.75
C THR A 627 33.45 -12.95 25.06
N ALA A 628 34.42 -12.49 25.85
CA ALA A 628 34.70 -11.06 26.06
C ALA A 628 33.51 -10.24 26.61
N ILE A 629 32.67 -10.84 27.46
CA ILE A 629 31.51 -10.19 28.08
C ILE A 629 31.86 -9.71 29.49
N THR A 630 31.39 -8.52 29.86
CA THR A 630 31.39 -8.04 31.25
C THR A 630 29.97 -8.04 31.82
N ILE A 631 29.76 -8.62 32.99
CA ILE A 631 28.47 -8.65 33.72
C ILE A 631 28.69 -8.02 35.08
N ASN A 632 27.95 -6.95 35.41
CA ASN A 632 28.10 -6.21 36.67
C ASN A 632 26.76 -6.04 37.38
N GLY A 633 26.67 -6.39 38.66
CA GLY A 633 25.52 -6.11 39.51
C GLY A 633 24.25 -6.90 39.19
N SER A 634 24.33 -7.96 38.36
CA SER A 634 23.22 -8.92 38.23
C SER A 634 23.13 -9.80 39.48
N SER A 635 21.95 -10.31 39.80
CA SER A 635 21.80 -11.25 40.94
C SER A 635 22.55 -12.56 40.64
N GLU A 636 22.36 -13.07 39.43
CA GLU A 636 23.08 -14.21 38.86
C GLU A 636 23.86 -13.78 37.60
N GLY A 637 25.13 -14.17 37.49
CA GLY A 637 25.96 -13.83 36.33
C GLY A 637 25.56 -14.65 35.09
N ILE A 638 25.89 -15.94 35.10
CA ILE A 638 25.53 -16.89 34.04
C ILE A 638 24.77 -18.08 34.62
N HIS A 639 23.60 -18.36 34.06
CA HIS A 639 22.84 -19.59 34.26
C HIS A 639 23.00 -20.53 33.06
N SER A 640 23.45 -21.75 33.29
CA SER A 640 23.56 -22.77 32.24
C SER A 640 22.79 -24.02 32.60
N ARG A 641 21.81 -24.37 31.76
CA ARG A 641 21.00 -25.60 31.84
C ARG A 641 21.06 -26.42 30.55
N SER A 642 22.01 -26.10 29.67
CA SER A 642 22.21 -26.77 28.39
C SER A 642 22.63 -28.22 28.59
N PRO A 643 22.06 -29.21 27.87
CA PRO A 643 22.58 -30.57 27.85
C PRO A 643 23.86 -30.70 26.99
N GLU A 644 24.19 -29.66 26.23
CA GLU A 644 25.36 -29.58 25.34
C GLU A 644 26.38 -28.57 25.86
N LEU A 645 27.60 -28.62 25.31
CA LEU A 645 28.72 -27.80 25.79
C LEU A 645 28.44 -26.30 25.67
N VAL A 646 28.54 -25.60 26.79
CA VAL A 646 28.66 -24.14 26.84
C VAL A 646 30.10 -23.76 27.13
N ARG A 647 30.68 -22.89 26.28
CA ARG A 647 32.03 -22.37 26.45
C ARG A 647 31.97 -20.88 26.77
N ALA A 648 32.64 -20.47 27.84
CA ALA A 648 32.84 -19.09 28.23
C ALA A 648 34.33 -18.76 28.29
N ASP A 649 34.78 -17.75 27.54
CA ASP A 649 36.18 -17.31 27.49
C ASP A 649 36.32 -15.79 27.69
N ASN A 650 37.31 -15.35 28.46
CA ASN A 650 37.55 -13.94 28.73
C ASN A 650 36.30 -13.20 29.24
N VAL A 651 35.55 -13.83 30.15
CA VAL A 651 34.34 -13.26 30.74
C VAL A 651 34.68 -12.66 32.11
N ALA A 652 34.18 -11.46 32.39
CA ALA A 652 34.27 -10.83 33.70
C ALA A 652 32.87 -10.75 34.32
N ILE A 653 32.67 -11.43 35.44
CA ILE A 653 31.40 -11.46 36.19
C ILE A 653 31.64 -10.86 37.57
N ASP A 654 30.93 -9.78 37.88
CA ASP A 654 30.78 -9.20 39.21
C ASP A 654 29.30 -9.22 39.57
N ALA A 655 28.82 -10.37 40.05
CA ALA A 655 27.42 -10.61 40.40
C ALA A 655 27.19 -10.42 41.91
N ILE A 656 25.96 -10.10 42.30
CA ILE A 656 25.61 -9.84 43.69
C ILE A 656 25.59 -11.16 44.48
N ASP A 657 24.81 -12.13 44.01
CA ASP A 657 24.54 -13.37 44.77
C ASP A 657 25.34 -14.56 44.20
N LEU A 658 25.20 -14.84 42.91
CA LEU A 658 25.74 -16.04 42.28
C LEU A 658 26.48 -15.71 40.97
N GLY A 659 27.77 -16.02 40.89
CA GLY A 659 28.57 -15.74 39.69
C GLY A 659 28.18 -16.65 38.52
N LEU A 660 28.35 -17.96 38.70
CA LEU A 660 28.06 -18.97 37.67
C LEU A 660 27.26 -20.13 38.26
N ASN A 661 26.12 -20.45 37.66
CA ASN A 661 25.22 -21.53 38.05
C ASN A 661 25.11 -22.55 36.92
N VAL A 662 25.68 -23.73 37.11
CA VAL A 662 25.68 -24.79 36.11
C VAL A 662 24.78 -25.92 36.60
N GLY A 663 23.69 -26.12 35.86
CA GLY A 663 22.71 -27.16 36.08
C GLY A 663 23.32 -28.55 36.03
N VAL A 664 22.67 -29.50 36.71
CA VAL A 664 23.11 -30.89 36.70
C VAL A 664 23.03 -31.44 35.28
N GLY A 665 24.16 -32.01 34.80
CA GLY A 665 24.25 -32.55 33.45
C GLY A 665 24.58 -31.51 32.37
N SER A 666 24.91 -30.28 32.76
CA SER A 666 25.29 -29.21 31.83
C SER A 666 26.81 -29.09 31.69
N PRO A 667 27.43 -29.59 30.60
CA PRO A 667 28.86 -29.43 30.40
C PRO A 667 29.19 -27.95 30.16
N PHE A 668 30.04 -27.40 31.03
CA PHE A 668 30.44 -26.00 30.98
C PHE A 668 31.98 -25.89 31.07
N VAL A 669 32.56 -25.08 30.18
CA VAL A 669 34.00 -24.77 30.16
C VAL A 669 34.18 -23.27 30.33
N LEU A 670 34.99 -22.89 31.32
CA LEU A 670 35.36 -21.50 31.60
C LEU A 670 36.88 -21.32 31.42
N SER A 671 37.31 -20.31 30.66
CA SER A 671 38.73 -19.98 30.47
C SER A 671 38.99 -18.48 30.54
N ASN A 672 40.19 -18.10 31.04
CA ASN A 672 40.67 -16.71 31.10
C ASN A 672 39.68 -15.71 31.71
N SER A 673 38.84 -16.15 32.64
CA SER A 673 37.70 -15.39 33.13
C SER A 673 37.84 -15.01 34.61
N SER A 674 37.19 -13.93 35.03
CA SER A 674 37.08 -13.54 36.44
C SER A 674 35.64 -13.64 36.90
N VAL A 675 35.40 -14.27 38.05
CA VAL A 675 34.07 -14.45 38.62
C VAL A 675 34.09 -14.05 40.10
N HIS A 676 33.45 -12.93 40.39
CA HIS A 676 33.28 -12.37 41.72
C HIS A 676 31.78 -12.33 42.06
N ALA A 677 31.42 -12.97 43.18
CA ALA A 677 30.08 -12.94 43.75
C ALA A 677 30.12 -13.46 45.20
N LEU A 678 29.00 -13.34 45.92
CA LEU A 678 28.87 -13.97 47.25
C LEU A 678 29.11 -15.49 47.17
N GLU A 679 28.54 -16.14 46.15
CA GLU A 679 28.84 -17.51 45.74
C GLU A 679 29.39 -17.46 44.32
N ALA A 680 30.71 -17.58 44.15
CA ALA A 680 31.32 -17.46 42.82
C ALA A 680 30.80 -18.52 41.83
N PHE A 681 30.53 -19.74 42.31
CA PHE A 681 30.11 -20.84 41.45
C PHE A 681 29.23 -21.87 42.18
N ARG A 682 28.21 -22.39 41.48
CA ARG A 682 27.37 -23.52 41.86
C ARG A 682 27.25 -24.53 40.71
N GLY A 683 27.42 -25.82 41.00
CA GLY A 683 27.24 -26.91 40.02
C GLY A 683 28.47 -27.79 39.87
N ALA A 684 28.58 -28.50 38.74
CA ALA A 684 29.79 -29.19 38.32
C ALA A 684 30.23 -28.64 36.96
N PHE A 685 31.49 -28.23 36.82
CA PHE A 685 32.06 -27.80 35.55
C PHE A 685 33.48 -28.35 35.39
N GLU A 686 33.89 -28.56 34.15
CA GLU A 686 35.24 -29.00 33.85
C GLU A 686 36.15 -27.77 33.81
N GLN A 687 36.99 -27.62 34.84
CA GLN A 687 38.07 -26.65 34.79
C GLN A 687 39.09 -27.15 33.76
N VAL A 688 39.23 -26.42 32.66
CA VAL A 688 40.28 -26.69 31.68
C VAL A 688 41.61 -26.16 32.23
N PRO A 689 42.66 -26.99 32.35
CA PRO A 689 44.02 -26.52 32.67
C PRO A 689 44.76 -26.01 31.40
N PRO A 690 45.63 -24.97 31.45
CA PRO A 690 45.83 -23.89 32.41
C PRO A 690 45.48 -22.52 31.77
N GLY A 691 44.25 -22.04 31.96
CA GLY A 691 43.97 -20.60 31.96
C GLY A 691 43.79 -20.16 33.42
N SER A 692 44.30 -19.00 33.82
CA SER A 692 44.04 -18.50 35.18
C SER A 692 42.62 -17.94 35.25
N ASN A 693 41.66 -18.77 35.64
CA ASN A 693 40.37 -18.25 36.07
C ASN A 693 40.55 -17.65 37.47
N ASP A 694 40.09 -16.43 37.66
CA ASP A 694 40.09 -15.76 38.96
C ASP A 694 38.71 -15.91 39.60
N PHE A 695 38.64 -16.45 40.81
CA PHE A 695 37.41 -16.63 41.55
C PHE A 695 37.52 -15.88 42.86
N SER A 696 36.48 -15.11 43.23
CA SER A 696 36.42 -14.57 44.58
C SER A 696 36.48 -15.71 45.58
N LEU A 697 37.40 -15.62 46.55
CA LEU A 697 37.46 -16.55 47.66
C LEU A 697 36.10 -16.54 48.36
N PRO A 698 35.60 -17.72 48.81
CA PRO A 698 34.35 -17.77 49.55
C PRO A 698 34.41 -16.77 50.71
N PRO A 699 33.30 -16.08 51.01
CA PRO A 699 33.29 -14.97 51.96
C PRO A 699 34.02 -15.38 53.24
N LEU A 700 34.89 -14.49 53.73
CA LEU A 700 35.78 -14.66 54.90
C LEU A 700 35.06 -15.15 56.16
N ASN A 701 33.74 -15.21 56.18
CA ASN A 701 32.93 -15.91 57.17
C ASN A 701 33.33 -17.39 57.35
N LEU A 702 33.86 -18.08 56.33
CA LEU A 702 34.41 -19.44 56.52
C LEU A 702 35.76 -19.41 57.27
N LEU A 703 36.60 -18.40 56.99
CA LEU A 703 37.81 -18.12 57.76
C LEU A 703 37.48 -17.61 59.17
N GLY A 704 36.35 -16.94 59.37
CA GLY A 704 35.80 -16.63 60.69
C GLY A 704 35.24 -17.87 61.39
N ALA A 705 34.50 -18.72 60.70
CA ALA A 705 33.88 -19.92 61.27
C ALA A 705 34.90 -21.04 61.59
N ILE A 706 36.04 -21.10 60.90
CA ILE A 706 37.14 -22.00 61.23
C ILE A 706 38.20 -21.29 62.08
N GLY A 707 38.53 -20.04 61.74
CA GLY A 707 39.53 -19.25 62.43
C GLY A 707 39.12 -18.80 63.83
N VAL A 708 37.86 -18.42 64.07
CA VAL A 708 37.41 -18.05 65.42
C VAL A 708 37.44 -19.25 66.37
N PRO A 709 36.94 -20.45 66.02
CA PRO A 709 37.14 -21.63 66.86
C PRO A 709 38.61 -22.02 67.05
N LEU A 710 39.47 -21.87 66.03
CA LEU A 710 40.90 -22.14 66.17
C LEU A 710 41.61 -21.10 67.06
N ILE A 711 41.23 -19.83 66.99
CA ILE A 711 41.73 -18.77 67.87
C ILE A 711 41.22 -19.01 69.29
N VAL A 712 39.94 -19.35 69.46
CA VAL A 712 39.37 -19.71 70.77
C VAL A 712 40.03 -20.98 71.32
N LEU A 713 40.28 -22.00 70.50
CA LEU A 713 40.99 -23.22 70.87
C LEU A 713 42.45 -22.92 71.25
N ALA A 714 43.13 -22.05 70.51
CA ALA A 714 44.49 -21.61 70.84
C ALA A 714 44.52 -20.89 72.18
N ILE A 715 43.57 -19.98 72.44
CA ILE A 715 43.41 -19.30 73.74
C ILE A 715 43.14 -20.31 74.86
N VAL A 716 42.26 -21.30 74.64
CA VAL A 716 41.96 -22.35 75.62
C VAL A 716 43.19 -23.22 75.89
N LEU A 717 43.92 -23.63 74.86
CA LEU A 717 45.15 -24.42 74.99
C LEU A 717 46.24 -23.63 75.71
N GLU A 718 46.37 -22.33 75.45
CA GLU A 718 47.32 -21.45 76.14
C GLU A 718 46.94 -21.24 77.61
N GLN A 719 45.65 -21.10 77.93
CA GLN A 719 45.17 -21.08 79.31
C GLN A 719 45.45 -22.41 80.03
N VAL A 720 45.24 -23.56 79.37
CA VAL A 720 45.57 -24.89 79.91
C VAL A 720 47.09 -25.05 80.13
N HIS A 721 47.91 -24.54 79.22
CA HIS A 721 49.37 -24.56 79.34
C HIS A 721 49.86 -23.70 80.51
N THR A 722 49.26 -22.51 80.68
CA THR A 722 49.53 -21.59 81.79
C THR A 722 49.08 -22.17 83.13
N PHE A 723 47.96 -22.90 83.16
CA PHE A 723 47.48 -23.59 84.36
C PHE A 723 48.35 -24.82 84.72
N ARG A 724 48.90 -25.53 83.73
CA ARG A 724 49.91 -26.59 83.95
C ARG A 724 51.22 -26.04 84.48
N GLN A 725 51.68 -24.88 84.01
CA GLN A 725 52.89 -24.23 84.52
C GLN A 725 52.73 -23.69 85.95
N ARG A 726 51.51 -23.37 86.40
CA ARG A 726 51.26 -22.95 87.79
C ARG A 726 51.22 -24.09 88.82
N LYS A 727 51.42 -25.35 88.42
CA LYS A 727 51.38 -26.51 89.34
C LYS A 727 52.73 -27.11 89.73
N VAL A 728 53.86 -26.56 89.30
CA VAL A 728 55.20 -26.99 89.77
C VAL A 728 56.09 -25.78 90.04
N GLY A 729 56.43 -25.56 91.32
CA GLY A 729 57.55 -24.70 91.72
C GLY A 729 57.18 -23.56 92.66
N GLY A 730 57.00 -23.87 93.94
CA GLY A 730 56.84 -22.87 95.00
C GLY A 730 58.14 -22.15 95.37
N ASN A 731 57.97 -20.91 95.84
CA ASN A 731 58.71 -20.23 96.92
C ASN A 731 60.26 -20.34 96.99
N LYS A 732 60.94 -19.18 96.94
CA LYS A 732 61.41 -18.49 98.17
C LYS A 732 62.03 -17.10 97.89
N ARG A 733 61.65 -16.18 98.76
CA ARG A 733 62.12 -14.78 98.95
C ARG A 733 63.64 -14.65 99.09
N ARG A 734 64.17 -13.48 98.71
CA ARG A 734 65.11 -12.71 99.55
C ARG A 734 65.11 -11.23 99.20
N SER A 735 64.91 -10.41 100.22
CA SER A 735 64.98 -8.95 100.24
C SER A 735 66.41 -8.42 100.07
N PRO A 736 66.61 -7.23 99.49
CA PRO A 736 67.89 -6.52 99.53
C PRO A 736 68.04 -5.65 100.79
N PRO A 737 69.26 -5.48 101.34
CA PRO A 737 69.56 -4.44 102.32
C PRO A 737 69.95 -3.13 101.62
N ALA A 738 69.78 -2.03 102.36
CA ALA A 738 69.97 -0.67 101.89
C ALA A 738 71.29 -0.01 102.39
N ILE A 739 71.53 1.21 101.83
CA ILE A 739 72.27 2.40 102.36
C ILE A 739 73.77 2.52 101.95
N PRO A 740 74.40 3.72 101.72
CA PRO A 740 73.94 5.14 101.70
C PRO A 740 74.37 6.05 100.49
N VAL A 741 73.69 7.21 100.43
CA VAL A 741 74.01 8.62 100.05
C VAL A 741 75.45 9.03 99.61
N GLY A 742 75.55 9.95 98.62
CA GLY A 742 76.59 11.01 98.67
C GLY A 742 77.00 11.73 97.36
N ALA A 743 76.38 12.91 97.12
CA ALA A 743 76.89 14.18 96.56
C ALA A 743 77.75 14.25 95.27
N GLY A 744 77.32 15.14 94.37
CA GLY A 744 78.04 15.67 93.21
C GLY A 744 77.11 16.48 92.33
#